data_AF-A0AAD2GDC4-F1
#
_entry.id   AF-A0AAD2GDC4-F1
#
_cell.length_a   1.000
_cell.length_b   1.000
_cell.length_c   1.000
_cell.angle_alpha   90.00
_cell.angle_beta   90.00
_cell.angle_gamma   90.00
#
_symmetry.space_group_name_H-M   'P 1'
#
loop_
_entity.id
_entity.type
_entity.pdbx_description
1 polymer ?
#
loop_
_entity_poly.entity_id
_entity_poly.type
_entity_poly.pdbx_seq_one_letter_code
_entity_poly.pdbx_strand_id
1 'polypeptide(L)'
;DCLGDNHRCRSLLATRVTFQNVNGVPEEGDHVKQRQINSWLQDERVGIALLAEAKTFWPSIPERHGWNDRMRQATMKAKHKGFYSAVAYNKEQSRSSATTVFQWGGCIATVLSQVSHRAKESGSDSTGLGRWAYVRLQGKKLKALGGNDHSSSAIDVDPRKAFVDDLCKQIQKWRDEGCEVLLGIDANKDLSVNSPDSIRQRFPLGNFKPQESTFQPRKLTLLDKRSVRRYLQLVHLGYEEYDIPSRLTKLNQRIESNERQMSLPLARKYNCLHRQMYTVRRLAEGNCRTTSSGKVPWSPKLQDFWDRLSLWKLLLKGRKRCRVSSRKVRRLMKKTRLCNAWKQTTDKLEEALAAERRAYKQAKRQATQLRRDFLTAQTKDAKKKKWKSQKAHNRFLRLRRMKQREEARRRRRAQQKGSTGGLRAIQIEEKLPDGTTRLRTITDCALVEEGCMQENAARYDQTRAPYTTPPMAEPLYTAFTGAEAEPNSIALLEGRYALPDLLDPATKAFLSHCRFHQERDHLPVHLEVTTSDHVYFWSRNPEDKGSEPHGLHNGHFKAAAQSPVIAFCDALFRNIPLATGFLMNSEAQANNKKAGRAAMRYAEEHSLIPDGQCGSRKRHQAIDLALSKRLVWDLLILQRRAAGWISNDAKSCFDRFGDSDRSFQPPSAIHFQACGQGNGAGPPIWISVSSVLIAMMEAMGYGFECLSALESQLVTAQCFCFVDDTDVIEAGNTVHHSGEAICASVQAAATLWAGGIRATGGAINPEKSFWGLIDFDWDSRTGKWKFRGKQAVAPDFELQIQGLSGATESLRRLEPDDSERTLGVMLAPLENLNRFLIRG
;
A
#
# COMPACT_ATOMS: atom_id res chain seq x y z
N ASP A 1 13.54 21.21 -1.56
CA ASP A 1 13.03 20.64 -2.84
C ASP A 1 12.69 19.18 -2.69
N CYS A 2 11.46 18.80 -3.02
CA CYS A 2 11.04 17.40 -3.07
C CYS A 2 11.29 16.86 -4.48
N LEU A 3 12.22 15.92 -4.63
CA LEU A 3 12.51 15.25 -5.90
C LEU A 3 11.87 13.85 -5.87
N GLY A 4 10.94 13.55 -6.80
CA GLY A 4 10.40 12.20 -6.99
C GLY A 4 9.13 12.15 -7.85
N ASP A 5 8.92 11.02 -8.55
CA ASP A 5 7.82 10.75 -9.50
C ASP A 5 6.42 10.60 -8.86
N ASN A 6 6.27 10.92 -7.58
CA ASN A 6 4.97 10.86 -6.89
C ASN A 6 4.34 12.25 -6.86
N HIS A 7 3.26 12.42 -7.63
CA HIS A 7 2.42 13.62 -7.68
C HIS A 7 1.85 13.95 -6.28
N ARG A 8 2.39 14.98 -5.62
CA ARG A 8 1.80 15.58 -4.40
C ARG A 8 0.98 16.81 -4.78
N CYS A 9 -0.04 17.20 -4.00
CA CYS A 9 -0.76 18.45 -4.25
C CYS A 9 0.20 19.65 -4.10
N ARG A 10 0.14 20.61 -5.05
CA ARG A 10 1.04 21.77 -5.10
C ARG A 10 0.68 22.77 -3.99
N SER A 11 1.66 23.20 -3.17
CA SER A 11 1.44 24.35 -2.28
C SER A 11 1.38 25.65 -3.09
N LEU A 12 0.49 26.57 -2.71
CA LEU A 12 0.23 27.84 -3.40
C LEU A 12 1.51 28.70 -3.63
N LEU A 13 2.56 28.48 -2.83
CA LEU A 13 3.82 29.24 -2.87
C LEU A 13 4.98 28.57 -3.63
N ALA A 14 4.83 27.35 -4.13
CA ALA A 14 5.93 26.61 -4.77
C ALA A 14 5.79 26.56 -6.30
N THR A 15 6.88 26.76 -7.06
CA THR A 15 6.92 26.53 -8.51
C THR A 15 7.24 25.07 -8.78
N ARG A 16 6.41 24.39 -9.59
CA ARG A 16 6.66 23.00 -9.97
C ARG A 16 7.52 22.95 -11.23
N VAL A 17 8.65 22.26 -11.15
CA VAL A 17 9.48 21.91 -12.32
C VAL A 17 9.29 20.45 -12.64
N THR A 18 9.00 20.13 -13.89
CA THR A 18 8.91 18.75 -14.39
C THR A 18 9.96 18.52 -15.46
N PHE A 19 10.52 17.32 -15.47
CA PHE A 19 11.37 16.80 -16.53
C PHE A 19 10.76 15.51 -17.06
N GLN A 20 10.54 15.40 -18.36
CA GLN A 20 9.95 14.22 -18.97
C GLN A 20 10.54 13.95 -20.34
N ASN A 21 10.89 12.69 -20.60
CA ASN A 21 11.13 12.21 -21.96
C ASN A 21 9.77 11.96 -22.64
N VAL A 22 9.44 12.77 -23.65
CA VAL A 22 8.14 12.73 -24.34
C VAL A 22 8.15 11.80 -25.55
N ASN A 23 9.32 11.29 -25.96
CA ASN A 23 9.50 10.36 -27.07
C ASN A 23 8.72 10.78 -28.34
N GLY A 24 8.94 12.01 -28.82
CA GLY A 24 8.32 12.58 -30.01
C GLY A 24 7.17 13.53 -29.75
N VAL A 25 7.22 14.73 -30.31
CA VAL A 25 6.08 15.66 -30.41
C VAL A 25 5.43 15.47 -31.78
N PRO A 26 4.10 15.26 -31.86
CA PRO A 26 3.42 14.97 -33.12
C PRO A 26 3.44 16.17 -34.07
N GLU A 27 3.32 15.93 -35.37
CA GLU A 27 3.29 16.96 -36.43
C GLU A 27 2.14 17.96 -36.26
N GLU A 28 0.93 17.46 -35.97
CA GLU A 28 -0.26 18.27 -35.78
C GLU A 28 -0.46 18.69 -34.32
N GLY A 29 -0.93 19.93 -34.12
CA GLY A 29 -1.26 20.47 -32.79
C GLY A 29 -2.47 19.80 -32.13
N ASP A 30 -3.40 19.27 -32.92
CA ASP A 30 -4.64 18.65 -32.44
C ASP A 30 -4.51 17.14 -32.18
N HIS A 31 -3.33 16.58 -32.42
CA HIS A 31 -3.04 15.17 -32.22
C HIS A 31 -3.26 14.74 -30.76
N VAL A 32 -3.78 13.52 -30.54
CA VAL A 32 -4.13 12.99 -29.20
C VAL A 32 -2.97 13.12 -28.20
N LYS A 33 -1.74 12.85 -28.65
CA LYS A 33 -0.53 13.00 -27.83
C LYS A 33 -0.25 14.44 -27.40
N GLN A 34 -0.54 15.44 -28.25
CA GLN A 34 -0.39 16.85 -27.87
C GLN A 34 -1.45 17.25 -26.83
N ARG A 35 -2.69 16.76 -26.98
CA ARG A 35 -3.73 16.96 -25.95
C ARG A 35 -3.35 16.33 -24.62
N GLN A 36 -2.74 15.15 -24.63
CA GLN A 36 -2.20 14.51 -23.43
C GLN A 36 -1.10 15.35 -22.77
N ILE A 37 -0.17 15.91 -23.55
CA ILE A 37 0.86 16.82 -23.04
C ILE A 37 0.21 18.06 -22.40
N ASN A 38 -0.78 18.67 -23.07
CA ASN A 38 -1.47 19.84 -22.56
C ASN A 38 -2.27 19.55 -21.28
N SER A 39 -3.02 18.44 -21.24
CA SER A 39 -3.73 17.97 -20.04
C SER A 39 -2.75 17.75 -18.90
N TRP A 40 -1.64 17.05 -19.14
CA TRP A 40 -0.60 16.83 -18.13
C TRP A 40 -0.01 18.14 -17.58
N LEU A 41 0.30 19.12 -18.44
CA LEU A 41 0.80 20.43 -18.00
C LEU A 41 -0.21 21.16 -17.10
N GLN A 42 -1.51 21.04 -17.40
CA GLN A 42 -2.62 21.67 -16.67
C GLN A 42 -2.97 20.94 -15.37
N ASP A 43 -3.27 19.64 -15.46
CA ASP A 43 -3.66 18.77 -14.34
C ASP A 43 -2.58 18.79 -13.25
N GLU A 44 -1.31 18.76 -13.65
CA GLU A 44 -0.18 18.80 -12.73
C GLU A 44 0.25 20.22 -12.35
N ARG A 45 -0.44 21.27 -12.82
CA ARG A 45 -0.15 22.69 -12.55
C ARG A 45 1.34 23.02 -12.73
N VAL A 46 1.94 22.56 -13.83
CA VAL A 46 3.37 22.67 -14.11
C VAL A 46 3.78 24.14 -14.32
N GLY A 47 4.82 24.59 -13.61
CA GLY A 47 5.38 25.95 -13.77
C GLY A 47 6.53 26.00 -14.78
N ILE A 48 7.39 24.99 -14.79
CA ILE A 48 8.49 24.84 -15.75
C ILE A 48 8.48 23.39 -16.27
N ALA A 49 8.38 23.23 -17.58
CA ALA A 49 8.39 21.94 -18.26
C ALA A 49 9.68 21.77 -19.07
N LEU A 50 10.44 20.72 -18.77
CA LEU A 50 11.66 20.33 -19.48
C LEU A 50 11.38 19.03 -20.23
N LEU A 51 11.28 19.09 -21.55
CA LEU A 51 10.93 17.96 -22.40
C LEU A 51 12.15 17.47 -23.16
N ALA A 52 12.46 16.19 -22.95
CA ALA A 52 13.49 15.45 -23.64
C ALA A 52 12.90 14.64 -24.80
N GLU A 53 13.68 14.43 -25.86
CA GLU A 53 13.34 13.68 -27.07
C GLU A 53 12.10 14.23 -27.78
N ALA A 54 12.17 15.50 -28.18
CA ALA A 54 11.11 16.09 -28.99
C ALA A 54 10.96 15.37 -30.35
N LYS A 55 12.04 14.87 -30.94
CA LYS A 55 12.12 14.12 -32.22
C LYS A 55 11.42 14.78 -33.42
N THR A 56 11.25 16.09 -33.37
CA THR A 56 10.48 16.86 -34.36
C THR A 56 11.37 17.86 -35.07
N PHE A 57 11.35 17.88 -36.40
CA PHE A 57 12.00 18.89 -37.23
C PHE A 57 11.08 20.10 -37.40
N TRP A 58 11.23 21.07 -36.50
CA TRP A 58 10.38 22.26 -36.44
C TRP A 58 10.28 23.06 -37.75
N PRO A 59 11.32 23.18 -38.59
CA PRO A 59 11.20 23.90 -39.85
C PRO A 59 10.27 23.27 -40.89
N SER A 60 9.95 21.96 -40.80
CA SER A 60 8.97 21.32 -41.70
C SER A 60 7.54 21.40 -41.18
N ILE A 61 7.32 21.92 -39.96
CA ILE A 61 5.99 22.07 -39.38
C ILE A 61 5.44 23.47 -39.70
N PRO A 62 4.21 23.59 -40.24
CA PRO A 62 3.55 24.87 -40.42
C PRO A 62 3.47 25.66 -39.11
N GLU A 63 3.60 26.99 -39.17
CA GLU A 63 3.66 27.84 -37.97
C GLU A 63 2.45 27.65 -37.03
N ARG A 64 1.25 27.44 -37.60
CA ARG A 64 -0.01 27.09 -36.87
C ARG A 64 0.06 25.80 -36.04
N HIS A 65 1.04 24.95 -36.29
CA HIS A 65 1.30 23.71 -35.55
C HIS A 65 2.66 23.76 -34.84
N GLY A 66 3.35 24.90 -34.82
CA GLY A 66 4.60 25.10 -34.10
C GLY A 66 4.41 25.05 -32.58
N TRP A 67 5.49 24.77 -31.85
CA TRP A 67 5.43 24.63 -30.38
C TRP A 67 4.87 25.87 -29.67
N ASN A 68 5.28 27.06 -30.11
CA ASN A 68 4.83 28.32 -29.53
C ASN A 68 3.32 28.54 -29.75
N ASP A 69 2.80 28.22 -30.93
CA ASP A 69 1.36 28.34 -31.20
C ASP A 69 0.55 27.36 -30.35
N ARG A 70 1.02 26.12 -30.20
CA ARG A 70 0.42 25.12 -29.30
C ARG A 70 0.36 25.60 -27.85
N MET A 71 1.46 26.17 -27.34
CA MET A 71 1.48 26.72 -25.98
C MET A 71 0.58 27.96 -25.85
N ARG A 72 0.47 28.79 -26.90
CA ARG A 72 -0.43 29.95 -26.95
C ARG A 72 -1.90 29.51 -26.87
N GLN A 73 -2.30 28.52 -27.65
CA GLN A 73 -3.65 27.94 -27.61
C GLN A 73 -3.96 27.27 -26.25
N ALA A 74 -2.99 26.53 -25.70
CA ALA A 74 -3.13 25.86 -24.41
C ALA A 74 -3.24 26.85 -23.22
N THR A 75 -2.55 27.99 -23.29
CA THR A 75 -2.60 29.03 -22.24
C THR A 75 -3.81 29.96 -22.36
N MET A 76 -4.29 30.24 -23.58
CA MET A 76 -5.56 30.96 -23.82
C MET A 76 -6.77 30.24 -23.20
N LYS A 77 -6.89 28.93 -23.41
CA LYS A 77 -7.98 28.12 -22.82
C LYS A 77 -7.92 28.04 -21.29
N ALA A 78 -6.74 28.23 -20.69
CA ALA A 78 -6.51 28.07 -19.26
C ALA A 78 -6.55 29.40 -18.45
N LYS A 79 -6.96 30.53 -19.05
CA LYS A 79 -6.95 31.88 -18.44
C LYS A 79 -5.58 32.30 -17.84
N HIS A 80 -4.49 31.74 -18.37
CA HIS A 80 -3.13 31.99 -17.86
C HIS A 80 -2.45 33.19 -18.55
N LYS A 81 -1.78 34.05 -17.78
CA LYS A 81 -1.00 35.20 -18.30
C LYS A 81 0.39 34.73 -18.80
N GLY A 82 0.49 34.40 -20.09
CA GLY A 82 1.74 34.26 -20.86
C GLY A 82 2.58 32.98 -20.66
N PHE A 83 3.39 32.63 -21.67
CA PHE A 83 4.37 31.53 -21.67
C PHE A 83 5.70 31.99 -22.27
N TYR A 84 6.79 31.27 -21.98
CA TYR A 84 8.11 31.51 -22.55
C TYR A 84 8.82 30.18 -22.83
N SER A 85 9.26 29.95 -24.07
CA SER A 85 9.79 28.64 -24.52
C SER A 85 11.12 28.77 -25.26
N ALA A 86 11.96 27.73 -25.10
CA ALA A 86 13.17 27.49 -25.87
C ALA A 86 13.06 26.11 -26.52
N VAL A 87 13.22 26.05 -27.85
CA VAL A 87 13.11 24.83 -28.64
C VAL A 87 14.44 24.57 -29.33
N ALA A 88 15.06 23.43 -29.03
CA ALA A 88 16.33 23.01 -29.61
C ALA A 88 16.13 21.80 -30.52
N TYR A 89 16.74 21.83 -31.69
CA TYR A 89 16.68 20.80 -32.72
C TYR A 89 17.95 20.82 -33.58
N ASN A 90 18.21 19.74 -34.32
CA ASN A 90 19.39 19.64 -35.19
C ASN A 90 19.18 20.46 -36.47
N LYS A 91 20.04 21.46 -36.69
CA LYS A 91 20.03 22.34 -37.85
C LYS A 91 20.84 21.80 -39.03
N GLU A 92 21.72 20.83 -38.80
CA GLU A 92 22.58 20.21 -39.81
C GLU A 92 21.85 19.14 -40.66
N GLN A 93 20.57 18.88 -40.39
CA GLN A 93 19.77 17.97 -41.20
C GLN A 93 19.51 18.61 -42.57
N SER A 94 20.12 18.05 -43.63
CA SER A 94 20.07 18.58 -45.00
C SER A 94 18.63 18.83 -45.47
N ARG A 95 18.40 19.99 -46.08
CA ARG A 95 17.13 20.37 -46.75
C ARG A 95 16.67 19.36 -47.82
N SER A 96 17.55 18.47 -48.29
CA SER A 96 17.18 17.38 -49.21
C SER A 96 16.35 16.26 -48.57
N SER A 97 16.25 16.20 -47.24
CA SER A 97 15.36 15.30 -46.49
C SER A 97 14.15 16.01 -45.88
N ALA A 98 13.80 17.22 -46.36
CA ALA A 98 12.77 18.09 -45.81
C ALA A 98 11.33 17.52 -45.81
N THR A 99 11.10 16.36 -46.42
CA THR A 99 9.82 15.64 -46.39
C THR A 99 9.59 14.86 -45.09
N THR A 100 10.60 14.66 -44.24
CA THR A 100 10.41 13.95 -42.96
C THR A 100 10.31 14.91 -41.78
N VAL A 101 9.17 14.88 -41.07
CA VAL A 101 8.91 15.66 -39.85
C VAL A 101 9.69 15.11 -38.64
N PHE A 102 10.22 13.90 -38.77
CA PHE A 102 10.96 13.20 -37.73
C PHE A 102 12.46 13.50 -37.77
N GLN A 103 13.05 13.71 -36.59
CA GLN A 103 14.50 13.71 -36.38
C GLN A 103 14.87 12.98 -35.09
N TRP A 104 16.12 12.54 -34.98
CA TRP A 104 16.62 12.03 -33.71
C TRP A 104 17.08 13.17 -32.81
N GLY A 105 16.51 13.27 -31.62
CA GLY A 105 16.91 14.24 -30.59
C GLY A 105 15.97 15.42 -30.45
N GLY A 106 16.52 16.56 -30.05
CA GLY A 106 15.77 17.78 -29.75
C GLY A 106 15.21 17.83 -28.33
N CYS A 107 15.18 19.04 -27.78
CA CYS A 107 14.77 19.33 -26.41
C CYS A 107 13.93 20.61 -26.38
N ILE A 108 13.03 20.70 -25.41
CA ILE A 108 12.18 21.89 -25.22
C ILE A 108 12.22 22.28 -23.74
N ALA A 109 12.47 23.55 -23.45
CA ALA A 109 12.28 24.13 -22.13
C ALA A 109 11.16 25.16 -22.20
N THR A 110 10.09 25.00 -21.42
CA THR A 110 8.93 25.90 -21.42
C THR A 110 8.60 26.36 -20.01
N VAL A 111 8.39 27.66 -19.83
CA VAL A 111 8.03 28.32 -18.57
C VAL A 111 6.60 28.85 -18.72
N LEU A 112 5.73 28.47 -17.78
CA LEU A 112 4.28 28.70 -17.85
C LEU A 112 3.79 29.67 -16.76
N SER A 113 2.78 30.47 -17.11
CA SER A 113 1.90 31.35 -16.31
C SER A 113 2.47 32.06 -15.07
N GLN A 114 2.85 31.35 -14.02
CA GLN A 114 3.18 31.97 -12.73
C GLN A 114 4.62 32.47 -12.67
N VAL A 115 5.50 31.91 -13.51
CA VAL A 115 6.94 32.25 -13.55
C VAL A 115 7.37 32.78 -14.91
N SER A 116 6.46 32.82 -15.90
CA SER A 116 6.73 33.32 -17.26
C SER A 116 7.18 34.79 -17.26
N HIS A 117 6.59 35.63 -16.40
CA HIS A 117 6.99 37.04 -16.22
C HIS A 117 8.44 37.23 -15.74
N ARG A 118 9.08 36.17 -15.23
CA ARG A 118 10.47 36.19 -14.79
C ARG A 118 11.43 35.78 -15.90
N ALA A 119 10.97 35.20 -17.00
CA ALA A 119 11.84 34.78 -18.08
C ALA A 119 12.43 36.00 -18.82
N LYS A 120 13.76 36.06 -18.93
CA LYS A 120 14.48 37.13 -19.63
C LYS A 120 15.06 36.71 -20.97
N GLU A 121 15.54 35.48 -21.04
CA GLU A 121 16.34 35.00 -22.17
C GLU A 121 16.12 33.50 -22.34
N SER A 122 16.09 33.05 -23.59
CA SER A 122 16.11 31.64 -23.97
C SER A 122 17.25 31.40 -24.93
N GLY A 123 17.77 30.17 -24.94
CA GLY A 123 18.74 29.76 -25.93
C GLY A 123 18.80 28.25 -26.08
N SER A 124 19.63 27.82 -27.01
CA SER A 124 19.88 26.41 -27.31
C SER A 124 21.37 26.14 -27.41
N ASP A 125 21.70 24.87 -27.60
CA ASP A 125 23.03 24.40 -27.99
C ASP A 125 23.66 25.27 -29.10
N SER A 126 24.86 25.78 -28.83
CA SER A 126 25.60 26.68 -29.72
C SER A 126 26.14 25.99 -30.95
N THR A 127 26.26 24.65 -30.95
CA THR A 127 26.73 23.88 -32.11
C THR A 127 25.63 23.56 -33.12
N GLY A 128 24.38 23.98 -32.87
CA GLY A 128 23.27 23.75 -33.79
C GLY A 128 22.75 22.30 -33.85
N LEU A 129 23.28 21.39 -33.02
CA LEU A 129 22.88 19.97 -33.01
C LEU A 129 21.60 19.70 -32.18
N GLY A 130 21.11 20.70 -31.46
CA GLY A 130 19.87 20.59 -30.69
C GLY A 130 19.99 19.75 -29.42
N ARG A 131 21.20 19.65 -28.82
CA ARG A 131 21.50 18.76 -27.68
C ARG A 131 20.91 19.25 -26.35
N TRP A 132 20.72 20.57 -26.19
CA TRP A 132 20.06 21.16 -25.02
C TRP A 132 19.33 22.47 -25.34
N ALA A 133 18.37 22.83 -24.49
CA ALA A 133 17.64 24.09 -24.48
C ALA A 133 17.61 24.69 -23.06
N TYR A 134 17.63 26.01 -22.94
CA TYR A 134 17.58 26.69 -21.64
C TYR A 134 16.70 27.95 -21.63
N VAL A 135 16.19 28.29 -20.45
CA VAL A 135 15.51 29.56 -20.16
C VAL A 135 16.11 30.16 -18.89
N ARG A 136 16.41 31.47 -18.92
CA ARG A 136 16.96 32.26 -17.81
C ARG A 136 15.85 33.04 -17.12
N LEU A 137 15.76 32.93 -15.79
CA LEU A 137 14.74 33.59 -14.96
C LEU A 137 15.32 34.71 -14.08
N GLN A 138 14.52 35.75 -13.80
CA GLN A 138 14.84 36.91 -12.93
C GLN A 138 14.43 36.61 -11.48
N GLY A 139 15.43 36.53 -10.60
CA GLY A 139 15.33 36.17 -9.18
C GLY A 139 16.37 35.10 -8.85
N LYS A 140 17.15 35.30 -7.76
CA LYS A 140 18.35 34.50 -7.37
C LYS A 140 19.04 33.81 -8.56
N LYS A 141 19.43 34.61 -9.57
CA LYS A 141 20.16 34.22 -10.80
C LYS A 141 19.94 32.76 -11.30
N LEU A 142 18.71 32.25 -11.45
CA LEU A 142 18.48 30.82 -11.76
C LEU A 142 18.34 30.55 -13.27
N LYS A 143 19.00 29.50 -13.81
CA LYS A 143 18.91 29.02 -15.20
C LYS A 143 18.41 27.57 -15.22
N ALA A 144 17.35 27.29 -15.99
CA ALA A 144 16.80 25.93 -16.14
C ALA A 144 17.18 25.34 -17.50
N LEU A 145 17.71 24.11 -17.53
CA LEU A 145 18.21 23.41 -18.72
C LEU A 145 17.56 22.04 -18.89
N GLY A 146 17.13 21.72 -20.11
CA GLY A 146 16.78 20.37 -20.54
C GLY A 146 17.76 19.88 -21.61
N GLY A 147 18.35 18.68 -21.43
CA GLY A 147 19.34 18.13 -22.36
C GLY A 147 19.21 16.64 -22.63
N ASN A 148 19.67 16.20 -23.79
CA ASN A 148 19.65 14.81 -24.27
C ASN A 148 21.02 14.32 -24.75
N ASP A 149 21.35 13.08 -24.42
CA ASP A 149 22.55 12.38 -24.89
C ASP A 149 22.25 11.63 -26.20
N HIS A 150 22.57 12.21 -27.36
CA HIS A 150 22.47 11.55 -28.66
C HIS A 150 23.81 11.53 -29.40
N SER A 151 24.20 10.33 -29.86
CA SER A 151 25.38 10.08 -30.67
C SER A 151 25.05 10.24 -32.16
N SER A 152 25.45 11.33 -32.79
CA SER A 152 25.55 11.38 -34.26
C SER A 152 26.93 10.89 -34.69
N SER A 153 26.95 9.98 -35.66
CA SER A 153 28.11 9.20 -36.10
C SER A 153 28.92 9.90 -37.19
N ALA A 154 29.45 11.10 -36.92
CA ALA A 154 30.18 11.86 -37.93
C ALA A 154 31.50 12.53 -37.48
N ILE A 155 32.03 12.22 -36.29
CA ILE A 155 33.32 12.77 -35.84
C ILE A 155 34.12 11.67 -35.13
N ASP A 156 35.44 11.62 -35.38
CA ASP A 156 36.44 10.69 -34.80
C ASP A 156 36.68 10.89 -33.28
N VAL A 157 35.72 11.50 -32.59
CA VAL A 157 35.73 11.82 -31.15
C VAL A 157 34.46 11.24 -30.55
N ASP A 158 34.55 10.55 -29.40
CA ASP A 158 33.36 10.01 -28.71
C ASP A 158 32.30 11.12 -28.53
N PRO A 159 31.17 11.06 -29.26
CA PRO A 159 30.21 12.16 -29.31
C PRO A 159 29.59 12.45 -27.95
N ARG A 160 29.59 11.48 -27.03
CA ARG A 160 29.16 11.67 -25.65
C ARG A 160 30.17 12.48 -24.84
N LYS A 161 31.47 12.23 -25.06
CA LYS A 161 32.54 12.99 -24.42
C LYS A 161 32.48 14.44 -24.87
N ALA A 162 32.28 14.67 -26.17
CA ALA A 162 32.08 16.01 -26.72
C ALA A 162 30.85 16.71 -26.12
N PHE A 163 29.70 16.02 -26.02
CA PHE A 163 28.50 16.55 -25.37
C PHE A 163 28.75 16.92 -23.89
N VAL A 164 29.38 16.03 -23.12
CA VAL A 164 29.68 16.30 -21.71
C VAL A 164 30.66 17.47 -21.59
N ASP A 165 31.70 17.55 -22.42
CA ASP A 165 32.71 18.61 -22.38
C ASP A 165 32.09 19.98 -22.74
N ASP A 166 31.25 20.04 -23.78
CA ASP A 166 30.56 21.28 -24.19
C ASP A 166 29.54 21.74 -23.14
N LEU A 167 28.73 20.81 -22.62
CA LEU A 167 27.77 21.10 -21.56
C LEU A 167 28.49 21.57 -20.29
N CYS A 168 29.65 20.98 -19.96
CA CYS A 168 30.48 21.41 -18.84
C CYS A 168 30.93 22.86 -19.00
N LYS A 169 31.49 23.22 -20.16
CA LYS A 169 31.93 24.60 -20.45
C LYS A 169 30.78 25.60 -20.32
N GLN A 170 29.61 25.25 -20.86
CA GLN A 170 28.43 26.11 -20.82
C GLN A 170 27.88 26.32 -19.41
N ILE A 171 27.81 25.25 -18.60
CA ILE A 171 27.39 25.34 -17.19
C ILE A 171 28.39 26.18 -16.38
N GLN A 172 29.70 26.01 -16.62
CA GLN A 172 30.73 26.78 -15.92
C GLN A 172 30.59 28.28 -16.21
N LYS A 173 30.46 28.65 -17.50
CA LYS A 173 30.19 30.04 -17.91
C LYS A 173 28.99 30.65 -17.16
N TRP A 174 27.91 29.88 -17.00
CA TRP A 174 26.74 30.35 -16.26
C TRP A 174 26.96 30.50 -14.77
N ARG A 175 27.78 29.63 -14.15
CA ARG A 175 28.16 29.78 -12.75
C ARG A 175 29.07 30.98 -12.54
N ASP A 176 29.97 31.26 -13.48
CA ASP A 176 30.85 32.43 -13.44
C ASP A 176 30.04 33.74 -13.57
N GLU A 177 28.93 33.72 -14.32
CA GLU A 177 27.92 34.80 -14.35
C GLU A 177 27.10 34.91 -13.02
N GLY A 178 27.35 33.99 -12.08
CA GLY A 178 26.71 33.88 -10.77
C GLY A 178 25.37 33.16 -10.79
N CYS A 179 25.08 32.33 -11.81
CA CYS A 179 23.80 31.65 -11.93
C CYS A 179 23.71 30.31 -11.18
N GLU A 180 22.56 30.05 -10.56
CA GLU A 180 22.16 28.73 -10.06
C GLU A 180 21.59 27.90 -11.24
N VAL A 181 22.08 26.67 -11.43
CA VAL A 181 21.71 25.85 -12.60
C VAL A 181 20.82 24.68 -12.18
N LEU A 182 19.63 24.61 -12.76
CA LEU A 182 18.73 23.47 -12.67
C LEU A 182 18.85 22.62 -13.95
N LEU A 183 19.36 21.39 -13.80
CA LEU A 183 19.65 20.49 -14.91
C LEU A 183 18.67 19.31 -14.95
N GLY A 184 17.84 19.24 -16.00
CA GLY A 184 17.06 18.06 -16.37
C GLY A 184 17.75 17.31 -17.51
N ILE A 185 18.20 16.08 -17.26
CA ILE A 185 18.93 15.27 -18.25
C ILE A 185 18.46 13.82 -18.20
N ASP A 186 18.22 13.24 -19.39
CA ASP A 186 17.98 11.80 -19.54
C ASP A 186 19.32 11.09 -19.78
N ALA A 187 19.96 10.66 -18.69
CA ALA A 187 21.27 10.02 -18.76
C ALA A 187 21.14 8.50 -18.87
N ASN A 188 21.56 7.93 -20.00
CA ASN A 188 21.57 6.48 -20.24
C ASN A 188 22.56 5.69 -19.35
N LYS A 189 23.44 6.36 -18.60
CA LYS A 189 24.36 5.76 -17.62
C LYS A 189 24.04 6.21 -16.19
N ASP A 190 24.29 5.32 -15.24
CA ASP A 190 24.16 5.57 -13.81
C ASP A 190 25.11 6.71 -13.38
N LEU A 191 24.54 7.90 -13.15
CA LEU A 191 25.25 9.09 -12.68
C LEU A 191 25.89 8.88 -11.29
N SER A 192 25.51 7.84 -10.54
CA SER A 192 26.02 7.57 -9.19
C SER A 192 27.34 6.77 -9.15
N VAL A 193 27.82 6.28 -10.28
CA VAL A 193 29.07 5.50 -10.35
C VAL A 193 30.26 6.46 -10.37
N ASN A 194 31.14 6.34 -9.37
CA ASN A 194 32.44 7.04 -9.29
C ASN A 194 33.39 6.54 -10.39
N SER A 195 33.13 6.96 -11.63
CA SER A 195 34.00 6.79 -12.80
C SER A 195 34.57 8.16 -13.16
N PRO A 196 35.86 8.28 -13.55
CA PRO A 196 36.49 9.56 -13.91
C PRO A 196 35.79 10.31 -15.06
N ASP A 197 35.02 9.58 -15.89
CA ASP A 197 34.20 10.15 -16.97
C ASP A 197 32.75 10.49 -16.55
N SER A 198 32.40 10.35 -15.27
CA SER A 198 31.05 10.65 -14.79
C SER A 198 30.86 12.14 -14.55
N ILE A 199 29.71 12.67 -14.99
CA ILE A 199 29.27 14.05 -14.72
C ILE A 199 29.36 14.36 -13.21
N ARG A 200 29.09 13.38 -12.33
CA ARG A 200 29.10 13.56 -10.87
C ARG A 200 30.49 13.60 -10.21
N GLN A 201 31.56 13.17 -10.88
CA GLN A 201 32.94 13.40 -10.41
C GLN A 201 33.53 14.68 -10.98
N ARG A 202 33.16 15.03 -12.22
CA ARG A 202 33.53 16.33 -12.82
C ARG A 202 32.76 17.51 -12.20
N PHE A 203 31.60 17.23 -11.60
CA PHE A 203 30.80 18.17 -10.80
C PHE A 203 30.52 17.62 -9.40
N PRO A 204 30.97 18.28 -8.29
CA PRO A 204 30.54 17.92 -6.94
C PRO A 204 29.08 18.35 -6.71
N LEU A 205 28.13 17.60 -7.27
CA LEU A 205 26.71 17.70 -6.94
C LEU A 205 26.53 17.12 -5.53
N GLY A 206 25.86 17.87 -4.64
CA GLY A 206 25.78 17.62 -3.19
C GLY A 206 25.71 16.14 -2.74
N ASN A 207 26.42 15.85 -1.65
CA ASN A 207 26.67 14.51 -1.09
C ASN A 207 25.40 13.70 -0.76
N PHE A 208 24.79 13.04 -1.75
CA PHE A 208 23.78 12.02 -1.48
C PHE A 208 24.44 10.66 -1.23
N LYS A 209 24.56 10.28 0.05
CA LYS A 209 24.88 8.91 0.46
C LYS A 209 23.59 8.12 0.66
N PRO A 210 23.27 7.10 -0.16
CA PRO A 210 22.09 6.28 0.06
C PRO A 210 22.22 5.54 1.40
N GLN A 211 21.18 5.65 2.24
CA GLN A 211 21.11 5.00 3.55
C GLN A 211 21.29 3.49 3.40
N GLU A 212 22.21 2.91 4.18
CA GLU A 212 22.47 1.47 4.12
C GLU A 212 21.29 0.67 4.69
N SER A 213 20.96 -0.45 4.04
CA SER A 213 19.87 -1.33 4.47
C SER A 213 20.30 -2.16 5.67
N THR A 214 19.64 -1.97 6.82
CA THR A 214 19.80 -2.78 8.05
C THR A 214 19.20 -4.19 7.96
N PHE A 215 18.59 -4.57 6.83
CA PHE A 215 17.93 -5.86 6.64
C PHE A 215 18.85 -7.07 6.91
N GLN A 216 18.58 -7.78 8.00
CA GLN A 216 19.16 -9.08 8.34
C GLN A 216 18.26 -10.19 7.76
N PRO A 217 18.78 -11.13 6.95
CA PRO A 217 17.99 -12.25 6.48
C PRO A 217 17.68 -13.22 7.62
N ARG A 218 16.41 -13.61 7.78
CA ARG A 218 15.96 -14.66 8.72
C ARG A 218 16.80 -15.92 8.58
N LYS A 219 17.12 -16.62 9.66
CA LYS A 219 17.96 -17.84 9.59
C LYS A 219 17.09 -19.07 9.35
N LEU A 220 15.89 -19.10 9.90
CA LEU A 220 14.88 -20.10 9.59
C LEU A 220 14.14 -19.69 8.30
N THR A 221 14.10 -20.59 7.32
CA THR A 221 13.29 -20.43 6.11
C THR A 221 12.69 -21.75 5.68
N LEU A 222 11.38 -21.82 5.47
CA LEU A 222 10.70 -23.07 5.11
C LEU A 222 11.11 -23.65 3.76
N LEU A 223 11.65 -22.80 2.87
CA LEU A 223 12.23 -23.23 1.59
C LEU A 223 13.45 -24.15 1.74
N ASP A 224 14.15 -24.08 2.88
CA ASP A 224 15.31 -24.92 3.14
C ASP A 224 14.96 -26.04 4.14
N LYS A 225 14.65 -27.21 3.60
CA LYS A 225 14.34 -28.42 4.39
C LYS A 225 15.46 -28.82 5.36
N ARG A 226 16.71 -28.41 5.14
CA ARG A 226 17.82 -28.69 6.08
C ARG A 226 17.75 -27.77 7.29
N SER A 227 17.48 -26.49 7.05
CA SER A 227 17.25 -25.51 8.12
C SER A 227 16.06 -25.91 8.99
N VAL A 228 14.96 -26.36 8.38
CA VAL A 228 13.77 -26.82 9.12
C VAL A 228 14.07 -28.06 9.97
N ARG A 229 14.76 -29.06 9.42
CA ARG A 229 15.13 -30.26 10.18
C ARG A 229 16.03 -29.93 11.37
N ARG A 230 17.05 -29.09 11.16
CA ARG A 230 17.95 -28.64 12.23
C ARG A 230 17.22 -27.82 13.28
N TYR A 231 16.32 -26.94 12.86
CA TYR A 231 15.45 -26.18 13.76
C TYR A 231 14.64 -27.12 14.66
N LEU A 232 13.89 -28.05 14.07
CA LEU A 232 13.06 -28.99 14.82
C LEU A 232 13.89 -29.83 15.79
N GLN A 233 15.05 -30.33 15.37
CA GLN A 233 15.95 -31.07 16.25
C GLN A 233 16.38 -30.25 17.47
N LEU A 234 16.78 -28.99 17.27
CA LEU A 234 17.19 -28.11 18.37
C LEU A 234 16.02 -27.74 19.29
N VAL A 235 14.82 -27.55 18.74
CA VAL A 235 13.62 -27.26 19.54
C VAL A 235 13.21 -28.48 20.35
N HIS A 236 13.26 -29.69 19.78
CA HIS A 236 13.01 -30.93 20.50
C HIS A 236 13.95 -31.10 21.70
N LEU A 237 15.26 -30.94 21.47
CA LEU A 237 16.25 -31.00 22.55
C LEU A 237 15.96 -29.99 23.67
N GLY A 238 15.61 -28.74 23.33
CA GLY A 238 15.25 -27.74 24.34
C GLY A 238 13.91 -28.05 25.05
N TYR A 239 12.93 -28.64 24.37
CA TYR A 239 11.67 -29.02 24.98
C TYR A 239 11.84 -30.20 25.96
N GLU A 240 12.74 -31.14 25.63
CA GLU A 240 13.14 -32.25 26.49
C GLU A 240 13.94 -31.76 27.70
N GLU A 241 14.93 -30.89 27.49
CA GLU A 241 15.76 -30.31 28.57
C GLU A 241 14.92 -29.58 29.63
N TYR A 242 13.91 -28.82 29.21
CA TYR A 242 13.06 -28.04 30.11
C TYR A 242 11.73 -28.73 30.48
N ASP A 243 11.51 -29.98 30.02
CA ASP A 243 10.27 -30.75 30.19
C ASP A 243 9.00 -29.92 29.91
N ILE A 244 9.01 -29.15 28.80
CA ILE A 244 7.92 -28.25 28.44
C ILE A 244 6.59 -29.02 28.25
N PRO A 245 6.55 -30.14 27.50
CA PRO A 245 5.29 -30.85 27.25
C PRO A 245 4.59 -31.32 28.53
N SER A 246 5.30 -32.00 29.43
CA SER A 246 4.67 -32.54 30.65
C SER A 246 4.23 -31.44 31.60
N ARG A 247 5.03 -30.37 31.75
CA ARG A 247 4.69 -29.21 32.59
C ARG A 247 3.48 -28.46 32.04
N LEU A 248 3.36 -28.33 30.72
CA LEU A 248 2.21 -27.70 30.07
C LEU A 248 0.94 -28.55 30.22
N THR A 249 1.02 -29.87 30.04
CA THR A 249 -0.12 -30.78 30.27
C THR A 249 -0.61 -30.73 31.71
N LYS A 250 0.31 -30.77 32.70
CA LYS A 250 -0.03 -30.64 34.12
C LYS A 250 -0.66 -29.28 34.43
N LEU A 251 -0.21 -28.22 33.77
CA LEU A 251 -0.82 -26.90 33.90
C LEU A 251 -2.25 -26.90 33.34
N ASN A 252 -2.48 -27.46 32.15
CA ASN A 252 -3.80 -27.54 31.54
C ASN A 252 -4.78 -28.34 32.42
N GLN A 253 -4.35 -29.50 32.94
CA GLN A 253 -5.17 -30.31 33.85
C GLN A 253 -5.60 -29.55 35.11
N ARG A 254 -4.69 -28.75 35.70
CA ARG A 254 -5.01 -27.91 36.87
C ARG A 254 -5.99 -26.78 36.56
N ILE A 255 -5.96 -26.28 35.33
CA ILE A 255 -6.89 -25.24 34.86
C ILE A 255 -8.28 -25.85 34.64
N GLU A 256 -8.35 -27.01 33.99
CA GLU A 256 -9.62 -27.74 33.81
C GLU A 256 -10.23 -28.13 35.16
N SER A 257 -9.43 -28.58 36.12
CA SER A 257 -9.91 -28.88 37.48
C SER A 257 -10.35 -27.64 38.28
N ASN A 258 -9.96 -26.44 37.84
CA ASN A 258 -10.32 -25.17 38.46
C ASN A 258 -11.42 -24.45 37.65
N GLU A 259 -12.32 -25.23 37.01
CA GLU A 259 -13.45 -24.73 36.21
C GLU A 259 -13.03 -23.71 35.14
N ARG A 260 -11.83 -23.87 34.58
CA ARG A 260 -11.23 -22.95 33.59
C ARG A 260 -11.06 -21.50 34.09
N GLN A 261 -11.05 -21.28 35.40
CA GLN A 261 -10.68 -19.99 35.97
C GLN A 261 -9.15 -19.85 36.04
N MET A 262 -8.64 -18.74 35.50
CA MET A 262 -7.22 -18.42 35.52
C MET A 262 -6.82 -17.67 36.79
N SER A 263 -6.30 -18.38 37.79
CA SER A 263 -5.74 -17.73 38.99
C SER A 263 -4.37 -17.09 38.71
N LEU A 264 -4.01 -16.04 39.47
CA LEU A 264 -2.73 -15.33 39.34
C LEU A 264 -1.49 -16.27 39.37
N PRO A 265 -1.42 -17.29 40.26
CA PRO A 265 -0.32 -18.26 40.24
C PRO A 265 -0.27 -19.12 38.97
N LEU A 266 -1.43 -19.53 38.44
CA LEU A 266 -1.51 -20.30 37.19
C LEU A 266 -1.08 -19.45 35.99
N ALA A 267 -1.52 -18.19 35.93
CA ALA A 267 -1.11 -17.22 34.92
C ALA A 267 0.42 -16.99 34.93
N ARG A 268 1.03 -16.87 36.11
CA ARG A 268 2.50 -16.76 36.25
C ARG A 268 3.22 -18.00 35.71
N LYS A 269 2.72 -19.20 36.01
CA LYS A 269 3.28 -20.47 35.50
C LYS A 269 3.15 -20.56 33.98
N TYR A 270 1.97 -20.22 33.45
CA TYR A 270 1.71 -20.14 32.02
C TYR A 270 2.72 -19.22 31.32
N ASN A 271 2.83 -17.97 31.78
CA ASN A 271 3.72 -16.97 31.20
C ASN A 271 5.20 -17.39 31.26
N CYS A 272 5.60 -18.07 32.34
CA CYS A 272 6.96 -18.62 32.48
C CYS A 272 7.25 -19.69 31.41
N LEU A 273 6.35 -20.68 31.28
CA LEU A 273 6.47 -21.74 30.27
C LEU A 273 6.46 -21.18 28.84
N HIS A 274 5.58 -20.21 28.59
CA HIS A 274 5.48 -19.53 27.30
C HIS A 274 6.78 -18.79 26.94
N ARG A 275 7.35 -18.01 27.87
CA ARG A 275 8.66 -17.35 27.68
C ARG A 275 9.81 -18.34 27.45
N GLN A 276 9.81 -19.46 28.18
CA GLN A 276 10.79 -20.54 27.98
C GLN A 276 10.69 -21.10 26.56
N MET A 277 9.47 -21.39 26.10
CA MET A 277 9.21 -21.86 24.73
C MET A 277 9.73 -20.88 23.66
N TYR A 278 9.49 -19.57 23.83
CA TYR A 278 10.01 -18.54 22.91
C TYR A 278 11.54 -18.51 22.88
N THR A 279 12.16 -18.61 24.06
CA THR A 279 13.62 -18.58 24.21
C THR A 279 14.27 -19.75 23.47
N VAL A 280 13.78 -20.97 23.69
CA VAL A 280 14.25 -22.18 22.98
C VAL A 280 14.17 -21.99 21.47
N ARG A 281 13.04 -21.48 20.97
CA ARG A 281 12.83 -21.29 19.52
C ARG A 281 13.72 -20.21 18.90
N ARG A 282 13.96 -19.10 19.61
CA ARG A 282 14.87 -18.05 19.16
C ARG A 282 16.32 -18.53 19.10
N LEU A 283 16.77 -19.27 20.12
CA LEU A 283 18.09 -19.89 20.14
C LEU A 283 18.23 -20.93 19.01
N ALA A 284 17.20 -21.75 18.79
CA ALA A 284 17.17 -22.72 17.70
C ALA A 284 17.30 -22.03 16.33
N GLU A 285 16.56 -20.95 16.07
CA GLU A 285 16.71 -20.16 14.83
C GLU A 285 18.13 -19.61 14.69
N GLY A 286 18.68 -19.03 15.76
CA GLY A 286 20.05 -18.50 15.81
C GLY A 286 21.10 -19.50 15.32
N ASN A 287 20.86 -20.78 15.60
CA ASN A 287 21.74 -21.91 15.32
C ASN A 287 21.35 -22.74 14.08
N CYS A 288 20.31 -22.34 13.35
CA CYS A 288 19.84 -23.04 12.14
C CYS A 288 20.83 -23.00 10.98
N ARG A 289 21.41 -21.81 10.72
CA ARG A 289 22.37 -21.61 9.63
C ARG A 289 23.28 -20.43 9.89
N THR A 290 24.49 -20.52 9.36
CA THR A 290 25.40 -19.38 9.27
C THR A 290 25.13 -18.63 7.96
N THR A 291 24.75 -17.35 8.06
CA THR A 291 24.56 -16.46 6.91
C THR A 291 25.84 -15.66 6.69
N SER A 292 26.67 -16.07 5.73
CA SER A 292 27.80 -15.24 5.28
C SER A 292 27.34 -14.27 4.19
N SER A 293 26.49 -13.30 4.55
CA SER A 293 26.12 -12.20 3.66
C SER A 293 27.27 -11.19 3.58
N GLY A 294 28.34 -11.54 2.87
CA GLY A 294 29.43 -10.61 2.59
C GLY A 294 28.92 -9.41 1.76
N LYS A 295 29.54 -8.24 1.95
CA LYS A 295 29.23 -6.99 1.20
C LYS A 295 29.36 -7.12 -0.33
N VAL A 296 29.92 -8.22 -0.84
CA VAL A 296 30.20 -8.45 -2.26
C VAL A 296 29.23 -9.50 -2.83
N PRO A 297 28.47 -9.19 -3.90
CA PRO A 297 27.60 -10.16 -4.55
C PRO A 297 28.35 -11.41 -5.04
N TRP A 298 27.84 -12.59 -4.73
CA TRP A 298 28.45 -13.85 -5.13
C TRP A 298 28.31 -14.12 -6.63
N SER A 299 29.40 -14.45 -7.32
CA SER A 299 29.40 -14.98 -8.68
C SER A 299 30.40 -16.13 -8.81
N PRO A 300 30.23 -17.10 -9.73
CA PRO A 300 31.19 -18.19 -9.91
C PRO A 300 32.61 -17.67 -10.21
N LYS A 301 32.73 -16.64 -11.06
CA LYS A 301 34.01 -16.01 -11.39
C LYS A 301 34.69 -15.42 -10.14
N LEU A 302 33.95 -14.74 -9.26
CA LEU A 302 34.49 -14.24 -8.00
C LEU A 302 34.84 -15.37 -7.01
N GLN A 303 34.07 -16.46 -7.03
CA GLN A 303 34.34 -17.62 -6.19
C GLN A 303 35.65 -18.29 -6.59
N ASP A 304 35.99 -18.37 -7.88
CA ASP A 304 37.26 -18.95 -8.33
C ASP A 304 38.47 -18.16 -7.80
N PHE A 305 38.41 -16.82 -7.80
CA PHE A 305 39.43 -15.99 -7.15
C PHE A 305 39.49 -16.24 -5.64
N TRP A 306 38.34 -16.37 -4.98
CA TRP A 306 38.27 -16.65 -3.54
C TRP A 306 38.83 -18.04 -3.18
N ASP A 307 38.57 -19.04 -4.00
CA ASP A 307 39.05 -20.41 -3.82
C ASP A 307 40.57 -20.48 -4.01
N ARG A 308 41.13 -19.75 -4.99
CA ARG A 308 42.59 -19.60 -5.17
C ARG A 308 43.23 -18.87 -3.99
N LEU A 309 42.68 -17.74 -3.57
CA LEU A 309 43.11 -17.01 -2.37
C LEU A 309 43.07 -17.90 -1.11
N SER A 310 42.04 -18.71 -0.96
CA SER A 310 41.90 -19.63 0.17
C SER A 310 42.94 -20.74 0.12
N LEU A 311 43.25 -21.29 -1.07
CA LEU A 311 44.27 -22.30 -1.26
C LEU A 311 45.65 -21.76 -0.85
N TRP A 312 46.05 -20.60 -1.38
CA TRP A 312 47.34 -19.97 -1.05
C TRP A 312 47.46 -19.64 0.44
N LYS A 313 46.41 -19.07 1.05
CA LYS A 313 46.38 -18.82 2.51
C LYS A 313 46.52 -20.09 3.33
N LEU A 314 45.87 -21.19 2.94
CA LEU A 314 45.95 -22.46 3.65
C LEU A 314 47.34 -23.11 3.53
N LEU A 315 47.99 -23.01 2.36
CA LEU A 315 49.34 -23.52 2.15
C LEU A 315 50.37 -22.73 2.96
N LEU A 316 50.29 -21.39 2.97
CA LEU A 316 51.13 -20.54 3.82
C LEU A 316 50.93 -20.82 5.31
N LYS A 317 49.67 -20.99 5.74
CA LYS A 317 49.36 -21.36 7.13
C LYS A 317 49.97 -22.71 7.51
N GLY A 318 49.99 -23.68 6.59
CA GLY A 318 50.65 -24.97 6.79
C GLY A 318 52.18 -24.85 6.89
N ARG A 319 52.81 -23.97 6.11
CA ARG A 319 54.25 -23.68 6.20
C ARG A 319 54.64 -23.01 7.53
N LYS A 320 53.74 -22.21 8.11
CA LYS A 320 53.88 -21.60 9.46
C LYS A 320 53.53 -22.55 10.62
N ARG A 321 53.64 -23.89 10.42
CA ARG A 321 53.33 -24.96 11.41
C ARG A 321 51.95 -24.91 12.08
N CYS A 322 50.98 -24.20 11.51
CA CYS A 322 49.62 -24.17 12.05
C CYS A 322 48.80 -25.40 11.56
N ARG A 323 47.84 -25.88 12.35
CA ARG A 323 46.97 -27.00 11.96
C ARG A 323 46.10 -26.64 10.75
N VAL A 324 46.18 -27.43 9.67
CA VAL A 324 45.41 -27.25 8.43
C VAL A 324 44.74 -28.56 8.02
N SER A 325 43.50 -28.49 7.52
CA SER A 325 42.79 -29.67 7.00
C SER A 325 43.33 -30.09 5.63
N SER A 326 44.02 -31.22 5.57
CA SER A 326 44.57 -31.82 4.33
C SER A 326 43.46 -32.11 3.31
N ARG A 327 42.28 -32.53 3.78
CA ARG A 327 41.09 -32.78 2.94
C ARG A 327 40.59 -31.50 2.24
N LYS A 328 40.62 -30.35 2.94
CA LYS A 328 40.24 -29.05 2.37
C LYS A 328 41.23 -28.57 1.30
N VAL A 329 42.53 -28.77 1.53
CA VAL A 329 43.60 -28.41 0.58
C VAL A 329 43.47 -29.20 -0.71
N ARG A 330 43.38 -30.54 -0.65
CA ARG A 330 43.20 -31.38 -1.86
C ARG A 330 41.96 -30.99 -2.66
N ARG A 331 40.84 -30.71 -1.98
CA ARG A 331 39.60 -30.28 -2.63
C ARG A 331 39.78 -28.94 -3.35
N LEU A 332 40.47 -27.97 -2.74
CA LEU A 332 40.74 -26.67 -3.35
C LEU A 332 41.72 -26.78 -4.52
N MET A 333 42.75 -27.62 -4.45
CA MET A 333 43.66 -27.86 -5.57
C MET A 333 42.94 -28.43 -6.79
N LYS A 334 42.07 -29.45 -6.59
CA LYS A 334 41.25 -30.01 -7.68
C LYS A 334 40.29 -28.97 -8.27
N LYS A 335 39.69 -28.13 -7.42
CA LYS A 335 38.73 -27.11 -7.84
C LYS A 335 39.38 -25.94 -8.60
N THR A 336 40.58 -25.53 -8.20
CA THR A 336 41.33 -24.42 -8.80
C THR A 336 42.25 -24.85 -9.94
N ARG A 337 42.38 -26.17 -10.19
CA ARG A 337 43.29 -26.78 -11.17
C ARG A 337 44.79 -26.51 -10.90
N LEU A 338 45.14 -26.10 -9.68
CA LEU A 338 46.51 -25.83 -9.25
C LEU A 338 47.10 -27.05 -8.53
N CYS A 339 47.34 -28.13 -9.29
CA CYS A 339 47.77 -29.42 -8.74
C CYS A 339 49.20 -29.41 -8.17
N ASN A 340 50.05 -28.48 -8.62
CA ASN A 340 51.45 -28.37 -8.18
C ASN A 340 51.67 -27.26 -7.14
N ALA A 341 50.60 -26.62 -6.65
CA ALA A 341 50.66 -25.50 -5.69
C ALA A 341 51.42 -25.82 -4.39
N TRP A 342 51.43 -27.09 -3.96
CA TRP A 342 52.10 -27.54 -2.73
C TRP A 342 53.63 -27.63 -2.85
N LYS A 343 54.16 -27.75 -4.07
CA LYS A 343 55.61 -27.84 -4.37
C LYS A 343 56.30 -26.47 -4.44
N GLN A 344 55.54 -25.38 -4.41
CA GLN A 344 56.05 -24.01 -4.48
C GLN A 344 56.79 -23.63 -3.18
N THR A 345 57.82 -22.79 -3.30
CA THR A 345 58.56 -22.20 -2.18
C THR A 345 57.72 -21.15 -1.45
N THR A 346 58.10 -20.82 -0.21
CA THR A 346 57.36 -19.88 0.63
C THR A 346 57.23 -18.50 -0.03
N ASP A 347 58.30 -17.99 -0.64
CA ASP A 347 58.30 -16.67 -1.31
C ASP A 347 57.35 -16.65 -2.52
N LYS A 348 57.38 -17.71 -3.33
CA LYS A 348 56.46 -17.86 -4.48
C LYS A 348 55.01 -17.97 -4.05
N LEU A 349 54.72 -18.57 -2.88
CA LEU A 349 53.36 -18.61 -2.33
C LEU A 349 52.88 -17.22 -1.88
N GLU A 350 53.76 -16.39 -1.30
CA GLU A 350 53.43 -15.02 -0.90
C GLU A 350 53.22 -14.11 -2.11
N GLU A 351 54.07 -14.24 -3.14
CA GLU A 351 53.94 -13.51 -4.40
C GLU A 351 52.63 -13.88 -5.14
N ALA A 352 52.34 -15.19 -5.25
CA ALA A 352 51.09 -15.68 -5.83
C ALA A 352 49.86 -15.21 -5.04
N LEU A 353 49.94 -15.16 -3.71
CA LEU A 353 48.89 -14.62 -2.86
C LEU A 353 48.68 -13.12 -3.10
N ALA A 354 49.76 -12.34 -3.25
CA ALA A 354 49.68 -10.91 -3.54
C ALA A 354 49.11 -10.62 -4.94
N ALA A 355 49.51 -11.39 -5.95
CA ALA A 355 48.96 -11.31 -7.31
C ALA A 355 47.46 -11.63 -7.32
N GLU A 356 47.02 -12.72 -6.70
CA GLU A 356 45.61 -13.09 -6.62
C GLU A 356 44.78 -12.09 -5.79
N ARG A 357 45.37 -11.45 -4.77
CA ARG A 357 44.72 -10.35 -4.03
C ARG A 357 44.47 -9.14 -4.93
N ARG A 358 45.42 -8.78 -5.78
CA ARG A 358 45.28 -7.69 -6.77
C ARG A 358 44.18 -8.02 -7.77
N ALA A 359 44.20 -9.23 -8.33
CA ALA A 359 43.18 -9.71 -9.27
C ALA A 359 41.78 -9.74 -8.64
N TYR A 360 41.64 -10.24 -7.41
CA TYR A 360 40.37 -10.22 -6.68
C TYR A 360 39.89 -8.79 -6.40
N LYS A 361 40.77 -7.84 -6.06
CA LYS A 361 40.42 -6.44 -5.83
C LYS A 361 39.90 -5.76 -7.11
N GLN A 362 40.49 -6.06 -8.26
CA GLN A 362 39.99 -5.61 -9.56
C GLN A 362 38.63 -6.24 -9.90
N ALA A 363 38.50 -7.57 -9.79
CA ALA A 363 37.24 -8.27 -10.05
C ALA A 363 36.11 -7.84 -9.11
N LYS A 364 36.43 -7.47 -7.86
CA LYS A 364 35.48 -6.94 -6.88
C LYS A 364 34.82 -5.64 -7.34
N ARG A 365 35.51 -4.78 -8.10
CA ARG A 365 34.91 -3.55 -8.68
C ARG A 365 33.77 -3.88 -9.64
N GLN A 366 33.87 -4.99 -10.36
CA GLN A 366 32.86 -5.47 -11.31
C GLN A 366 31.89 -6.49 -10.69
N ALA A 367 31.90 -6.70 -9.37
CA ALA A 367 31.15 -7.77 -8.72
C ALA A 367 29.64 -7.76 -9.01
N THR A 368 29.06 -6.57 -9.04
CA THR A 368 27.63 -6.36 -9.35
C THR A 368 27.31 -6.78 -10.79
N GLN A 369 28.19 -6.49 -11.74
CA GLN A 369 28.02 -6.86 -13.14
C GLN A 369 28.17 -8.38 -13.32
N LEU A 370 29.22 -8.98 -12.74
CA LEU A 370 29.44 -10.43 -12.76
C LEU A 370 28.26 -11.23 -12.18
N ARG A 371 27.59 -10.70 -11.15
CA ARG A 371 26.37 -11.29 -10.59
C ARG A 371 25.19 -11.25 -11.58
N ARG A 372 24.99 -10.11 -12.26
CA ARG A 372 23.92 -9.92 -13.25
C ARG A 372 24.08 -10.86 -14.44
N ASP A 373 25.30 -10.94 -14.97
CA ASP A 373 25.61 -11.77 -16.13
C ASP A 373 25.35 -13.25 -15.79
N PHE A 374 25.79 -13.68 -14.60
CA PHE A 374 25.52 -15.03 -14.10
C PHE A 374 24.02 -15.33 -13.95
N LEU A 375 23.25 -14.44 -13.32
CA LEU A 375 21.80 -14.63 -13.16
C LEU A 375 21.07 -14.65 -14.51
N THR A 376 21.51 -13.83 -15.47
CA THR A 376 20.95 -13.78 -16.82
C THR A 376 21.23 -15.07 -17.58
N ALA A 377 22.48 -15.55 -17.54
CA ALA A 377 22.86 -16.82 -18.15
C ALA A 377 22.09 -18.01 -17.55
N GLN A 378 21.98 -18.08 -16.22
CA GLN A 378 21.21 -19.12 -15.52
C GLN A 378 19.72 -19.07 -15.87
N THR A 379 19.14 -17.87 -15.98
CA THR A 379 17.73 -17.71 -16.36
C THR A 379 17.49 -18.16 -17.81
N LYS A 380 18.43 -17.86 -18.73
CA LYS A 380 18.38 -18.31 -20.14
C LYS A 380 18.47 -19.84 -20.24
N ASP A 381 19.40 -20.47 -19.53
CA ASP A 381 19.53 -21.93 -19.46
C ASP A 381 18.28 -22.59 -18.85
N ALA A 382 17.78 -22.05 -17.73
CA ALA A 382 16.58 -22.56 -17.10
C ALA A 382 15.33 -22.40 -17.98
N LYS A 383 15.23 -21.31 -18.76
CA LYS A 383 14.14 -21.09 -19.73
C LYS A 383 14.13 -22.19 -20.81
N LYS A 384 15.31 -22.59 -21.31
CA LYS A 384 15.44 -23.69 -22.29
C LYS A 384 15.01 -25.04 -21.71
N LYS A 385 15.28 -25.28 -20.42
CA LYS A 385 15.00 -26.55 -19.74
C LYS A 385 13.64 -26.62 -19.07
N LYS A 386 12.83 -25.54 -19.12
CA LYS A 386 11.59 -25.42 -18.32
C LYS A 386 10.54 -26.48 -18.62
N TRP A 387 10.51 -27.00 -19.85
CA TRP A 387 9.56 -28.02 -20.29
C TRP A 387 10.02 -29.46 -19.98
N LYS A 388 11.26 -29.66 -19.49
CA LYS A 388 11.81 -30.99 -19.26
C LYS A 388 11.30 -31.67 -17.98
N SER A 389 10.90 -30.91 -16.97
CA SER A 389 10.31 -31.44 -15.73
C SER A 389 9.74 -30.32 -14.85
N GLN A 390 8.84 -30.68 -13.93
CA GLN A 390 8.31 -29.76 -12.92
C GLN A 390 9.41 -29.14 -12.05
N LYS A 391 10.48 -29.89 -11.76
CA LYS A 391 11.65 -29.39 -11.02
C LYS A 391 12.42 -28.33 -11.81
N ALA A 392 12.56 -28.50 -13.13
CA ALA A 392 13.19 -27.50 -13.99
C ALA A 392 12.30 -26.26 -14.17
N HIS A 393 10.98 -26.42 -14.27
CA HIS A 393 10.01 -25.34 -14.28
C HIS A 393 10.08 -24.49 -13.00
N ASN A 394 10.08 -25.13 -11.83
CA ASN A 394 10.21 -24.45 -10.53
C ASN A 394 11.55 -23.73 -10.37
N ARG A 395 12.64 -24.29 -10.91
CA ARG A 395 13.95 -23.64 -10.94
C ARG A 395 13.93 -22.36 -11.79
N PHE A 396 13.29 -22.39 -12.96
CA PHE A 396 13.12 -21.20 -13.81
C PHE A 396 12.30 -20.12 -13.10
N LEU A 397 11.15 -20.47 -12.52
CA LEU A 397 10.32 -19.53 -11.76
C LEU A 397 11.10 -18.89 -10.59
N ARG A 398 11.92 -19.67 -9.88
CA ARG A 398 12.76 -19.16 -8.78
C ARG A 398 13.79 -18.14 -9.27
N LEU A 399 14.50 -18.43 -10.36
CA LEU A 399 15.49 -17.54 -10.95
C LEU A 399 14.86 -16.25 -11.51
N ARG A 400 13.70 -16.38 -12.17
CA ARG A 400 12.91 -15.23 -12.66
C ARG A 400 12.45 -14.33 -11.51
N ARG A 401 11.88 -14.91 -10.45
CA ARG A 401 11.48 -14.16 -9.23
C ARG A 401 12.68 -13.49 -8.56
N MET A 402 13.84 -14.14 -8.53
CA MET A 402 15.06 -13.55 -7.96
C MET A 402 15.56 -12.35 -8.79
N LYS A 403 15.57 -12.47 -10.12
CA LYS A 403 15.91 -11.37 -11.04
C LYS A 403 14.95 -10.18 -10.87
N GLN A 404 13.64 -10.44 -10.89
CA GLN A 404 12.62 -9.42 -10.65
C GLN A 404 12.76 -8.75 -9.27
N ARG A 405 13.09 -9.51 -8.22
CA ARG A 405 13.34 -8.95 -6.87
C ARG A 405 14.59 -8.07 -6.83
N GLU A 406 15.67 -8.42 -7.52
CA GLU A 406 16.86 -7.55 -7.62
C GLU A 406 16.55 -6.26 -8.40
N GLU A 407 15.82 -6.35 -9.51
CA GLU A 407 15.39 -5.20 -10.32
C GLU A 407 14.43 -4.30 -9.53
N ALA A 408 13.46 -4.88 -8.83
CA ALA A 408 12.55 -4.16 -7.95
C ALA A 408 13.29 -3.51 -6.78
N ARG A 409 14.25 -4.21 -6.15
CA ARG A 409 15.12 -3.62 -5.11
C ARG A 409 15.94 -2.45 -5.64
N ARG A 410 16.43 -2.51 -6.89
CA ARG A 410 17.15 -1.39 -7.51
C ARG A 410 16.24 -0.21 -7.79
N ARG A 411 15.09 -0.44 -8.43
CA ARG A 411 14.07 0.61 -8.65
C ARG A 411 13.68 1.27 -7.33
N ARG A 412 13.43 0.47 -6.29
CA ARG A 412 13.16 0.93 -4.92
C ARG A 412 14.29 1.75 -4.30
N ARG A 413 15.55 1.32 -4.44
CA ARG A 413 16.73 2.08 -3.96
C ARG A 413 16.92 3.40 -4.69
N ALA A 414 16.76 3.40 -6.01
CA ALA A 414 16.82 4.61 -6.83
C ALA A 414 15.69 5.59 -6.48
N GLN A 415 14.50 5.06 -6.17
CA GLN A 415 13.31 5.84 -5.79
C GLN A 415 13.23 6.17 -4.28
N GLN A 416 14.25 5.84 -3.48
CA GLN A 416 14.22 5.94 -2.00
C GLN A 416 13.01 5.23 -1.32
N LYS A 417 12.27 4.38 -2.04
CA LYS A 417 11.21 3.53 -1.49
C LYS A 417 11.88 2.39 -0.73
N GLY A 418 12.14 2.57 0.56
CA GLY A 418 12.75 1.51 1.36
C GLY A 418 11.87 0.27 1.52
N SER A 419 12.45 -0.76 2.12
CA SER A 419 11.99 -2.16 2.05
C SER A 419 10.79 -2.50 2.96
N THR A 420 10.28 -1.57 3.74
CA THR A 420 9.25 -1.83 4.77
C THR A 420 7.92 -1.23 4.36
N GLY A 421 6.84 -2.00 4.54
CA GLY A 421 5.45 -1.56 4.29
C GLY A 421 4.91 -0.61 5.36
N GLY A 422 5.73 -0.23 6.35
CA GLY A 422 5.37 0.73 7.38
C GLY A 422 5.26 2.17 6.86
N LEU A 423 4.42 2.95 7.52
CA LEU A 423 4.27 4.39 7.30
C LEU A 423 5.62 5.09 7.56
N ARG A 424 6.13 5.86 6.60
CA ARG A 424 7.47 6.52 6.70
C ARG A 424 7.40 8.03 6.85
N ALA A 425 6.22 8.58 6.62
CA ALA A 425 6.02 10.01 6.63
C ALA A 425 4.57 10.32 6.95
N ILE A 426 4.35 11.37 7.72
CA ILE A 426 3.04 11.95 8.01
C ILE A 426 3.06 13.37 7.51
N GLN A 427 1.92 13.84 7.02
CA GLN A 427 1.71 15.25 6.73
C GLN A 427 0.96 15.85 7.91
N ILE A 428 1.59 16.81 8.58
CA ILE A 428 0.98 17.57 9.66
C ILE A 428 0.68 18.97 9.16
N GLU A 429 -0.50 19.46 9.49
CA GLU A 429 -0.93 20.83 9.25
C GLU A 429 -0.31 21.77 10.30
N GLU A 430 0.64 22.59 9.87
CA GLU A 430 1.29 23.60 10.71
C GLU A 430 0.59 24.95 10.49
N LYS A 431 -0.08 25.49 11.50
CA LYS A 431 -0.65 26.84 11.46
C LYS A 431 0.48 27.85 11.58
N LEU A 432 0.66 28.67 10.56
CA LEU A 432 1.61 29.77 10.56
C LEU A 432 1.08 30.94 11.41
N PRO A 433 1.96 31.84 11.88
CA PRO A 433 1.56 33.01 12.68
C PRO A 433 0.56 33.95 11.98
N ASP A 434 0.44 33.84 10.66
CA ASP A 434 -0.48 34.60 9.80
C ASP A 434 -1.87 33.94 9.66
N GLY A 435 -2.12 32.82 10.35
CA GLY A 435 -3.36 32.06 10.29
C GLY A 435 -3.48 31.10 9.11
N THR A 436 -2.48 31.01 8.22
CA THR A 436 -2.50 30.09 7.08
C THR A 436 -1.94 28.70 7.44
N THR A 437 -2.57 27.65 6.93
CA THR A 437 -2.18 26.27 7.22
C THR A 437 -1.19 25.74 6.18
N ARG A 438 -0.03 25.25 6.62
CA ARG A 438 0.98 24.63 5.75
C ARG A 438 1.10 23.14 6.05
N LEU A 439 0.93 22.30 5.03
CA LEU A 439 1.23 20.86 5.13
C LEU A 439 2.74 20.62 5.17
N ARG A 440 3.26 20.26 6.35
CA ARG A 440 4.66 19.85 6.56
C ARG A 440 4.75 18.34 6.53
N THR A 441 5.57 17.79 5.62
CA THR A 441 5.87 16.35 5.62
C THR A 441 6.97 16.06 6.63
N ILE A 442 6.64 15.31 7.66
CA ILE A 442 7.58 14.77 8.62
C ILE A 442 8.01 13.39 8.13
N THR A 443 9.31 13.15 8.07
CA THR A 443 9.91 11.85 7.68
C THR A 443 10.77 11.24 8.77
N ASP A 444 10.94 11.96 9.88
CA ASP A 444 11.66 11.46 11.05
C ASP A 444 10.83 10.37 11.74
N CYS A 445 11.46 9.25 12.10
CA CYS A 445 10.75 8.08 12.64
C CYS A 445 10.04 8.39 13.96
N ALA A 446 10.69 9.13 14.87
CA ALA A 446 10.12 9.44 16.18
C ALA A 446 8.95 10.41 16.04
N LEU A 447 9.08 11.42 15.18
CA LEU A 447 8.00 12.38 14.93
C LEU A 447 6.84 11.76 14.11
N VAL A 448 7.12 10.79 13.25
CA VAL A 448 6.09 9.99 12.56
C VAL A 448 5.36 9.10 13.57
N GLU A 449 6.06 8.44 14.47
CA GLU A 449 5.43 7.66 15.55
C GLU A 449 4.56 8.55 16.44
N GLU A 450 5.06 9.72 16.82
CA GLU A 450 4.32 10.69 17.64
C GLU A 450 3.07 11.21 16.92
N GLY A 451 3.18 11.59 15.64
CA GLY A 451 2.03 12.01 14.84
C GLY A 451 1.00 10.89 14.66
N CYS A 452 1.42 9.64 14.50
CA CYS A 452 0.52 8.48 14.50
C CYS A 452 -0.19 8.32 15.85
N MET A 453 0.54 8.47 16.96
CA MET A 453 -0.04 8.36 18.31
C MET A 453 -1.05 9.48 18.58
N GLN A 454 -0.76 10.71 18.17
CA GLN A 454 -1.67 11.85 18.30
C GLN A 454 -2.94 11.65 17.47
N GLU A 455 -2.80 11.22 16.21
CA GLU A 455 -3.95 10.91 15.35
C GLU A 455 -4.78 9.76 15.93
N ASN A 456 -4.12 8.71 16.45
CA ASN A 456 -4.81 7.60 17.10
C ASN A 456 -5.53 8.05 18.38
N ALA A 457 -4.89 8.85 19.23
CA ALA A 457 -5.50 9.41 20.42
C ALA A 457 -6.72 10.26 20.05
N ALA A 458 -6.61 11.18 19.08
CA ALA A 458 -7.73 11.99 18.61
C ALA A 458 -8.90 11.15 18.07
N ARG A 459 -8.62 10.04 17.37
CA ARG A 459 -9.66 9.12 16.88
C ARG A 459 -10.29 8.27 17.98
N TYR A 460 -9.52 7.81 18.94
CA TYR A 460 -10.04 7.05 20.09
C TYR A 460 -10.74 7.95 21.11
N ASP A 461 -10.43 9.25 21.12
CA ASP A 461 -11.08 10.28 21.93
C ASP A 461 -12.30 10.87 21.21
N GLN A 462 -12.50 10.60 19.92
CA GLN A 462 -13.61 11.17 19.13
C GLN A 462 -14.99 10.78 19.68
N THR A 463 -15.07 9.66 20.41
CA THR A 463 -16.31 9.14 20.99
C THR A 463 -16.55 9.68 22.40
N ARG A 464 -15.67 10.55 22.90
CA ARG A 464 -15.73 11.20 24.20
C ARG A 464 -16.19 12.66 24.08
N ALA A 465 -16.35 13.30 25.24
CA ALA A 465 -16.72 14.71 25.33
C ALA A 465 -15.83 15.60 24.43
N PRO A 466 -16.40 16.62 23.75
CA PRO A 466 -17.76 17.13 23.94
C PRO A 466 -18.87 16.41 23.13
N TYR A 467 -18.55 15.44 22.26
CA TYR A 467 -19.51 14.82 21.32
C TYR A 467 -19.67 13.32 21.53
N THR A 468 -19.88 12.96 22.78
CA THR A 468 -19.94 11.58 23.29
C THR A 468 -20.92 10.71 22.50
N THR A 469 -20.48 9.52 22.09
CA THR A 469 -21.38 8.51 21.50
C THR A 469 -22.21 7.84 22.59
N PRO A 470 -23.42 7.31 22.27
CA PRO A 470 -24.30 6.69 23.26
C PRO A 470 -23.61 5.71 24.23
N PRO A 471 -22.73 4.77 23.81
CA PRO A 471 -22.13 3.84 24.77
C PRO A 471 -21.03 4.47 25.67
N MET A 472 -20.55 5.68 25.35
CA MET A 472 -19.65 6.45 26.20
C MET A 472 -20.40 7.45 27.11
N ALA A 473 -21.72 7.53 27.00
CA ALA A 473 -22.58 8.41 27.80
C ALA A 473 -23.33 7.61 28.87
N GLU A 474 -23.66 8.27 29.98
CA GLU A 474 -24.53 7.68 30.99
C GLU A 474 -25.99 7.63 30.50
N PRO A 475 -26.75 6.58 30.88
CA PRO A 475 -26.39 5.51 31.81
C PRO A 475 -25.69 4.29 31.17
N LEU A 476 -25.52 4.27 29.84
CA LEU A 476 -24.99 3.10 29.12
C LEU A 476 -23.53 2.81 29.47
N TYR A 477 -22.72 3.85 29.69
CA TYR A 477 -21.33 3.70 30.06
C TYR A 477 -21.18 2.88 31.34
N THR A 478 -21.82 3.30 32.44
CA THR A 478 -21.74 2.55 33.71
C THR A 478 -22.42 1.17 33.61
N ALA A 479 -23.49 1.04 32.85
CA ALA A 479 -24.19 -0.24 32.70
C ALA A 479 -23.35 -1.31 31.99
N PHE A 480 -22.57 -0.93 30.97
CA PHE A 480 -21.81 -1.86 30.13
C PHE A 480 -20.29 -1.78 30.36
N THR A 481 -19.84 -1.14 31.44
CA THR A 481 -18.45 -1.15 31.89
C THR A 481 -18.34 -1.60 33.36
N GLY A 482 -17.15 -2.05 33.77
CA GLY A 482 -16.93 -2.53 35.14
C GLY A 482 -17.46 -3.95 35.40
N ALA A 483 -17.83 -4.24 36.65
CA ALA A 483 -18.19 -5.58 37.10
C ALA A 483 -19.53 -6.09 36.54
N GLU A 484 -20.49 -5.19 36.32
CA GLU A 484 -21.85 -5.53 35.84
C GLU A 484 -21.93 -5.65 34.31
N ALA A 485 -20.84 -5.37 33.59
CA ALA A 485 -20.82 -5.34 32.13
C ALA A 485 -21.23 -6.68 31.49
N GLU A 486 -20.70 -7.79 31.99
CA GLU A 486 -21.01 -9.13 31.48
C GLU A 486 -22.46 -9.55 31.79
N PRO A 487 -22.93 -9.48 33.05
CA PRO A 487 -24.34 -9.74 33.38
C PRO A 487 -25.32 -8.89 32.57
N ASN A 488 -25.06 -7.59 32.41
CA ASN A 488 -25.93 -6.69 31.65
C ASN A 488 -25.89 -6.98 30.15
N SER A 489 -24.73 -7.33 29.59
CA SER A 489 -24.60 -7.76 28.19
C SER A 489 -25.42 -9.02 27.93
N ILE A 490 -25.33 -10.02 28.81
CA ILE A 490 -26.13 -11.25 28.70
C ILE A 490 -27.63 -10.93 28.82
N ALA A 491 -28.03 -10.12 29.80
CA ALA A 491 -29.42 -9.70 29.96
C ALA A 491 -29.96 -8.93 28.74
N LEU A 492 -29.12 -8.11 28.09
CA LEU A 492 -29.49 -7.40 26.86
C LEU A 492 -29.71 -8.37 25.70
N LEU A 493 -28.77 -9.30 25.50
CA LEU A 493 -28.86 -10.31 24.44
C LEU A 493 -30.04 -11.28 24.67
N GLU A 494 -30.40 -11.57 25.91
CA GLU A 494 -31.60 -12.37 26.24
C GLU A 494 -32.91 -11.55 26.20
N GLY A 495 -32.84 -10.23 26.00
CA GLY A 495 -34.00 -9.35 25.98
C GLY A 495 -34.61 -9.06 27.35
N ARG A 496 -33.91 -9.36 28.44
CA ARG A 496 -34.32 -9.10 29.83
C ARG A 496 -33.86 -7.75 30.37
N TYR A 497 -32.94 -7.08 29.69
CA TYR A 497 -32.44 -5.77 30.10
C TYR A 497 -33.45 -4.66 29.75
N ALA A 498 -33.87 -3.89 30.75
CA ALA A 498 -34.76 -2.74 30.57
C ALA A 498 -33.98 -1.55 30.03
N LEU A 499 -34.31 -1.12 28.80
CA LEU A 499 -33.64 0.02 28.16
C LEU A 499 -34.09 1.34 28.82
N PRO A 500 -33.15 2.24 29.18
CA PRO A 500 -33.50 3.55 29.73
C PRO A 500 -34.36 4.41 28.79
N ASP A 501 -35.34 5.12 29.36
CA ASP A 501 -36.29 5.94 28.60
C ASP A 501 -35.66 7.16 27.92
N LEU A 502 -34.56 7.69 28.46
CA LEU A 502 -33.90 8.88 27.93
C LEU A 502 -33.07 8.62 26.66
N LEU A 503 -32.89 7.35 26.25
CA LEU A 503 -32.11 7.02 25.06
C LEU A 503 -32.79 7.50 23.78
N ASP A 504 -31.99 7.93 22.81
CA ASP A 504 -32.50 8.32 21.50
C ASP A 504 -33.12 7.12 20.76
N PRO A 505 -34.09 7.36 19.85
CA PRO A 505 -34.81 6.28 19.19
C PRO A 505 -33.92 5.30 18.42
N ALA A 506 -32.85 5.78 17.78
CA ALA A 506 -31.96 4.93 16.99
C ALA A 506 -31.13 4.01 17.90
N THR A 507 -30.62 4.53 19.02
CA THR A 507 -29.92 3.71 20.03
C THR A 507 -30.84 2.66 20.65
N LYS A 508 -32.09 3.02 20.98
CA LYS A 508 -33.08 2.06 21.49
C LYS A 508 -33.38 0.96 20.47
N ALA A 509 -33.56 1.33 19.20
CA ALA A 509 -33.78 0.38 18.11
C ALA A 509 -32.59 -0.57 17.97
N PHE A 510 -31.36 -0.04 17.90
CA PHE A 510 -30.13 -0.84 17.81
C PHE A 510 -30.02 -1.86 18.97
N LEU A 511 -30.15 -1.40 20.22
CA LEU A 511 -30.04 -2.26 21.40
C LEU A 511 -31.15 -3.31 21.46
N SER A 512 -32.36 -2.99 20.99
CA SER A 512 -33.48 -3.94 20.92
C SER A 512 -33.23 -5.04 19.89
N HIS A 513 -32.51 -4.74 18.79
CA HIS A 513 -32.15 -5.72 17.77
C HIS A 513 -30.89 -6.53 18.09
N CYS A 514 -30.17 -6.24 19.18
CA CYS A 514 -29.05 -7.07 19.63
C CYS A 514 -29.48 -8.44 20.21
N ARG A 515 -30.78 -8.66 20.44
CA ARG A 515 -31.30 -9.87 21.09
C ARG A 515 -31.02 -11.16 20.30
N PHE A 516 -30.80 -12.26 21.01
CA PHE A 516 -30.75 -13.58 20.42
C PHE A 516 -32.10 -13.96 19.82
N HIS A 517 -32.07 -14.66 18.68
CA HIS A 517 -33.28 -15.18 18.04
C HIS A 517 -33.82 -16.37 18.84
N GLN A 518 -34.99 -16.21 19.45
CA GLN A 518 -35.60 -17.18 20.38
C GLN A 518 -35.92 -18.55 19.77
N GLU A 519 -36.06 -18.65 18.45
CA GLU A 519 -36.52 -19.87 17.75
C GLU A 519 -35.41 -20.83 17.30
N ARG A 520 -34.14 -20.52 17.53
CA ARG A 520 -33.02 -21.35 17.05
C ARG A 520 -32.31 -22.00 18.22
N ASP A 521 -32.24 -23.34 18.21
CA ASP A 521 -31.35 -24.09 19.11
C ASP A 521 -29.92 -23.55 18.96
N HIS A 522 -29.50 -22.75 19.94
CA HIS A 522 -28.17 -22.16 19.97
C HIS A 522 -27.16 -23.25 20.30
N LEU A 523 -26.78 -24.07 19.31
CA LEU A 523 -25.64 -24.96 19.45
C LEU A 523 -24.41 -24.11 19.78
N PRO A 524 -23.74 -24.33 20.93
CA PRO A 524 -22.58 -23.53 21.31
C PRO A 524 -21.51 -23.62 20.23
N VAL A 525 -20.97 -22.48 19.80
CA VAL A 525 -19.78 -22.48 18.96
C VAL A 525 -18.62 -23.04 19.78
N HIS A 526 -18.21 -24.28 19.50
CA HIS A 526 -17.07 -24.91 20.16
C HIS A 526 -15.76 -24.15 19.82
N LEU A 527 -15.41 -23.20 20.69
CA LEU A 527 -14.21 -22.36 20.63
C LEU A 527 -13.01 -23.07 21.27
N GLU A 528 -12.63 -24.23 20.75
CA GLU A 528 -11.44 -24.95 21.18
C GLU A 528 -10.37 -24.98 20.07
N VAL A 529 -9.09 -24.94 20.47
CA VAL A 529 -7.94 -25.12 19.58
C VAL A 529 -7.39 -26.53 19.75
N THR A 530 -7.86 -27.45 18.91
CA THR A 530 -7.30 -28.81 18.84
C THR A 530 -5.95 -28.82 18.11
N THR A 531 -5.15 -29.87 18.33
CA THR A 531 -3.87 -30.05 17.62
C THR A 531 -4.07 -30.13 16.10
N SER A 532 -5.12 -30.82 15.63
CA SER A 532 -5.46 -30.92 14.21
C SER A 532 -5.81 -29.56 13.61
N ASP A 533 -6.60 -28.75 14.32
CA ASP A 533 -6.94 -27.39 13.91
C ASP A 533 -5.70 -26.49 13.83
N HIS A 534 -4.82 -26.59 14.82
CA HIS A 534 -3.56 -25.85 14.85
C HIS A 534 -2.69 -26.17 13.64
N VAL A 535 -2.48 -27.46 13.35
CA VAL A 535 -1.71 -27.92 12.19
C VAL A 535 -2.35 -27.47 10.87
N TYR A 536 -3.67 -27.58 10.76
CA TYR A 536 -4.42 -27.12 9.58
C TYR A 536 -4.23 -25.61 9.35
N PHE A 537 -4.33 -24.80 10.39
CA PHE A 537 -4.19 -23.34 10.29
C PHE A 537 -2.77 -22.96 9.84
N TRP A 538 -1.74 -23.46 10.52
CA TRP A 538 -0.35 -23.06 10.27
C TRP A 538 0.26 -23.64 9.00
N SER A 539 -0.18 -24.81 8.56
CA SER A 539 0.24 -25.37 7.28
C SER A 539 -0.17 -24.48 6.09
N ARG A 540 -1.29 -23.75 6.21
CA ARG A 540 -1.82 -22.88 5.15
C ARG A 540 -1.42 -21.41 5.31
N ASN A 541 -1.13 -20.95 6.52
CA ASN A 541 -0.77 -19.56 6.75
C ASN A 541 0.55 -19.18 6.03
N PRO A 542 0.62 -18.04 5.31
CA PRO A 542 1.85 -17.59 4.65
C PRO A 542 2.97 -17.20 5.65
N GLU A 543 4.22 -17.51 5.30
CA GLU A 543 5.43 -17.24 6.12
C GLU A 543 5.83 -15.75 6.15
N ASP A 544 5.43 -15.02 5.12
CA ASP A 544 5.73 -13.61 4.91
C ASP A 544 4.74 -12.67 5.62
N LYS A 545 3.57 -13.17 6.02
CA LYS A 545 2.63 -12.43 6.87
C LYS A 545 3.18 -12.36 8.30
N GLY A 546 3.00 -11.22 8.96
CA GLY A 546 3.19 -11.10 10.40
C GLY A 546 1.96 -11.58 11.14
N SER A 547 2.13 -12.39 12.19
CA SER A 547 1.08 -12.63 13.18
C SER A 547 1.38 -11.95 14.52
N GLU A 548 2.65 -11.61 14.79
CA GLU A 548 3.12 -11.10 16.07
C GLU A 548 4.15 -9.99 15.80
N PRO A 549 3.93 -8.75 16.28
CA PRO A 549 4.84 -7.62 16.03
C PRO A 549 6.25 -7.83 16.61
N HIS A 550 6.34 -8.33 17.85
CA HIS A 550 7.60 -8.55 18.58
C HIS A 550 7.86 -10.03 18.91
N GLY A 551 7.09 -10.93 18.30
CA GLY A 551 7.05 -12.36 18.63
C GLY A 551 7.83 -13.26 17.68
N LEU A 552 7.41 -14.52 17.55
CA LEU A 552 7.98 -15.46 16.59
C LEU A 552 7.34 -15.24 15.22
N HIS A 553 8.15 -15.19 14.17
CA HIS A 553 7.60 -15.10 12.82
C HIS A 553 6.85 -16.39 12.44
N ASN A 554 5.87 -16.32 11.53
CA ASN A 554 5.02 -17.44 11.11
C ASN A 554 5.78 -18.73 10.72
N GLY A 555 7.00 -18.61 10.19
CA GLY A 555 7.87 -19.75 9.89
C GLY A 555 8.17 -20.68 11.08
N HIS A 556 8.17 -20.19 12.32
CA HIS A 556 8.36 -21.03 13.52
C HIS A 556 7.18 -21.99 13.70
N PHE A 557 5.96 -21.47 13.75
CA PHE A 557 4.74 -22.27 13.92
C PHE A 557 4.49 -23.20 12.74
N LYS A 558 4.81 -22.76 11.52
CA LYS A 558 4.69 -23.60 10.32
C LYS A 558 5.74 -24.73 10.24
N ALA A 559 6.93 -24.51 10.79
CA ALA A 559 7.91 -25.58 10.98
C ALA A 559 7.43 -26.53 12.09
N ALA A 560 6.99 -25.99 13.22
CA ALA A 560 6.47 -26.73 14.38
C ALA A 560 5.30 -27.64 14.05
N ALA A 561 4.41 -27.23 13.14
CA ALA A 561 3.29 -28.03 12.65
C ALA A 561 3.71 -29.37 11.98
N GLN A 562 4.99 -29.58 11.67
CA GLN A 562 5.53 -30.85 11.17
C GLN A 562 5.91 -31.84 12.30
N SER A 563 5.92 -31.39 13.55
CA SER A 563 6.23 -32.21 14.72
C SER A 563 4.99 -32.37 15.60
N PRO A 564 4.51 -33.61 15.85
CA PRO A 564 3.32 -33.84 16.67
C PRO A 564 3.42 -33.26 18.08
N VAL A 565 4.57 -33.44 18.75
CA VAL A 565 4.78 -32.98 20.13
C VAL A 565 4.78 -31.46 20.22
N ILE A 566 5.48 -30.81 19.29
CA ILE A 566 5.62 -29.36 19.29
C ILE A 566 4.27 -28.72 18.88
N ALA A 567 3.57 -29.29 17.89
CA ALA A 567 2.25 -28.83 17.49
C ALA A 567 1.20 -28.99 18.60
N PHE A 568 1.25 -30.07 19.37
CA PHE A 568 0.41 -30.27 20.56
C PHE A 568 0.65 -29.18 21.61
N CYS A 569 1.91 -28.88 21.91
CA CYS A 569 2.24 -27.79 22.84
C CYS A 569 1.73 -26.44 22.32
N ASP A 570 1.96 -26.13 21.04
CA ASP A 570 1.50 -24.87 20.43
C ASP A 570 -0.03 -24.75 20.37
N ALA A 571 -0.75 -25.88 20.26
CA ALA A 571 -2.20 -25.91 20.36
C ALA A 571 -2.66 -25.60 21.80
N LEU A 572 -2.05 -26.22 22.81
CA LEU A 572 -2.37 -25.96 24.23
C LEU A 572 -2.05 -24.52 24.65
N PHE A 573 -0.90 -23.97 24.25
CA PHE A 573 -0.57 -22.56 24.50
C PHE A 573 -1.64 -21.62 23.94
N ARG A 574 -2.31 -21.99 22.86
CA ARG A 574 -3.41 -21.20 22.29
C ARG A 574 -4.76 -21.47 22.95
N ASN A 575 -5.00 -22.73 23.30
CA ASN A 575 -6.27 -23.17 23.85
C ASN A 575 -6.48 -22.64 25.26
N ILE A 576 -5.46 -22.73 26.12
CA ILE A 576 -5.57 -22.29 27.52
C ILE A 576 -6.11 -20.84 27.60
N PRO A 577 -5.55 -19.85 26.89
CA PRO A 577 -6.01 -18.48 27.05
C PRO A 577 -7.35 -18.22 26.33
N LEU A 578 -7.64 -18.97 25.26
CA LEU A 578 -8.95 -18.92 24.61
C LEU A 578 -10.06 -19.46 25.53
N ALA A 579 -9.81 -20.57 26.22
CA ALA A 579 -10.78 -21.27 27.07
C ALA A 579 -10.99 -20.58 28.44
N THR A 580 -10.02 -19.80 28.90
CA THR A 580 -10.03 -19.16 30.23
C THR A 580 -10.27 -17.66 30.20
N GLY A 581 -10.38 -17.05 29.01
CA GLY A 581 -10.46 -15.58 28.85
C GLY A 581 -9.16 -14.84 29.21
N PHE A 582 -8.08 -15.55 29.52
CA PHE A 582 -6.80 -14.96 29.88
C PHE A 582 -6.16 -14.23 28.69
N LEU A 583 -5.88 -12.94 28.82
CA LEU A 583 -5.37 -12.14 27.71
C LEU A 583 -3.89 -12.46 27.41
N MET A 584 -3.58 -12.84 26.17
CA MET A 584 -2.22 -13.08 25.70
C MET A 584 -1.67 -11.94 24.86
N ASN A 585 -0.43 -11.53 25.10
CA ASN A 585 0.14 -10.43 24.31
C ASN A 585 0.56 -10.87 22.89
N SER A 586 1.26 -12.01 22.71
CA SER A 586 1.82 -12.38 21.39
C SER A 586 0.92 -13.27 20.54
N GLU A 587 0.09 -14.13 21.14
CA GLU A 587 -0.72 -15.11 20.41
C GLU A 587 -2.20 -14.73 20.27
N ALA A 588 -2.66 -13.67 20.96
CA ALA A 588 -4.05 -13.18 20.86
C ALA A 588 -4.49 -12.99 19.41
N GLN A 589 -3.59 -12.49 18.55
CA GLN A 589 -3.93 -12.25 17.16
C GLN A 589 -4.23 -13.52 16.36
N ALA A 590 -3.67 -14.67 16.74
CA ALA A 590 -4.01 -15.93 16.12
C ALA A 590 -5.31 -16.52 16.70
N ASN A 591 -5.55 -16.35 18.00
CA ASN A 591 -6.80 -16.74 18.65
C ASN A 591 -7.99 -15.93 18.12
N ASN A 592 -7.83 -14.61 17.96
CA ASN A 592 -8.83 -13.73 17.34
C ASN A 592 -9.19 -14.19 15.93
N LYS A 593 -8.20 -14.65 15.14
CA LYS A 593 -8.46 -15.25 13.81
C LYS A 593 -9.22 -16.57 13.89
N LYS A 594 -8.96 -17.40 14.89
CA LYS A 594 -9.69 -18.68 15.10
C LYS A 594 -11.13 -18.39 15.52
N ALA A 595 -11.32 -17.55 16.53
CA ALA A 595 -12.63 -17.15 17.02
C ALA A 595 -13.47 -16.51 15.91
N GLY A 596 -12.90 -15.51 15.24
CA GLY A 596 -13.56 -14.84 14.11
C GLY A 596 -13.93 -15.79 12.97
N ARG A 597 -13.07 -16.78 12.64
CA ARG A 597 -13.39 -17.79 11.61
C ARG A 597 -14.47 -18.78 12.05
N ALA A 598 -14.51 -19.14 13.32
CA ALA A 598 -15.54 -20.03 13.86
C ALA A 598 -16.90 -19.33 13.86
N ALA A 599 -16.96 -18.10 14.36
CA ALA A 599 -18.15 -17.25 14.34
C ALA A 599 -18.67 -17.04 12.91
N MET A 600 -17.80 -16.67 11.97
CA MET A 600 -18.20 -16.49 10.56
C MET A 600 -18.72 -17.79 9.92
N ARG A 601 -18.11 -18.94 10.21
CA ARG A 601 -18.58 -20.21 9.67
C ARG A 601 -19.98 -20.53 10.20
N TYR A 602 -20.17 -20.40 11.51
CA TYR A 602 -21.47 -20.61 12.14
C TYR A 602 -22.53 -19.67 11.54
N ALA A 603 -22.20 -18.39 11.39
CA ALA A 603 -23.11 -17.40 10.80
C ALA A 603 -23.44 -17.68 9.33
N GLU A 604 -22.47 -18.16 8.52
CA GLU A 604 -22.69 -18.57 7.14
C GLU A 604 -23.54 -19.86 7.04
N GLU A 605 -23.30 -20.86 7.89
CA GLU A 605 -24.03 -22.15 7.89
C GLU A 605 -25.49 -22.01 8.33
N HIS A 606 -25.80 -21.01 9.15
CA HIS A 606 -27.16 -20.74 9.65
C HIS A 606 -27.83 -19.54 8.96
N SER A 607 -27.25 -18.99 7.89
CA SER A 607 -27.79 -17.82 7.17
C SER A 607 -28.14 -16.65 8.09
N LEU A 608 -27.23 -16.31 9.02
CA LEU A 608 -27.39 -15.22 10.00
C LEU A 608 -26.85 -13.87 9.49
N ILE A 609 -26.22 -13.85 8.32
CA ILE A 609 -25.64 -12.64 7.73
C ILE A 609 -26.60 -12.16 6.63
N PRO A 610 -27.11 -10.92 6.71
CA PRO A 610 -27.95 -10.35 5.67
C PRO A 610 -27.25 -10.34 4.31
N ASP A 611 -28.02 -10.54 3.23
CA ASP A 611 -27.47 -10.59 1.87
C ASP A 611 -26.83 -9.27 1.42
N GLY A 612 -27.28 -8.15 1.98
CA GLY A 612 -26.68 -6.82 1.78
C GLY A 612 -25.26 -6.66 2.31
N GLN A 613 -24.78 -7.55 3.20
CA GLN A 613 -23.43 -7.50 3.75
C GLN A 613 -22.45 -8.37 2.94
N CYS A 614 -21.63 -7.77 2.09
CA CYS A 614 -20.67 -8.48 1.21
C CYS A 614 -19.21 -8.40 1.70
N GLY A 615 -18.87 -7.41 2.53
CA GLY A 615 -17.50 -7.17 2.98
C GLY A 615 -16.95 -8.30 3.86
N SER A 616 -15.67 -8.62 3.70
CA SER A 616 -14.94 -9.57 4.56
C SER A 616 -15.48 -11.02 4.61
N ARG A 617 -16.35 -11.39 3.67
CA ARG A 617 -16.89 -12.75 3.51
C ARG A 617 -16.09 -13.56 2.49
N LYS A 618 -16.17 -14.90 2.59
CA LYS A 618 -15.59 -15.74 1.54
C LYS A 618 -16.44 -15.66 0.28
N ARG A 619 -15.78 -15.71 -0.88
CA ARG A 619 -16.42 -15.73 -2.22
C ARG A 619 -17.29 -14.51 -2.55
N HIS A 620 -17.13 -13.41 -1.81
CA HIS A 620 -17.72 -12.12 -2.14
C HIS A 620 -16.59 -11.16 -2.51
N GLN A 621 -16.77 -10.42 -3.59
CA GLN A 621 -15.86 -9.41 -4.07
C GLN A 621 -16.57 -8.07 -4.13
N ALA A 622 -15.78 -6.98 -4.09
CA ALA A 622 -16.33 -5.63 -4.19
C ALA A 622 -17.12 -5.39 -5.49
N ILE A 623 -16.76 -6.10 -6.57
CA ILE A 623 -17.47 -6.03 -7.85
C ILE A 623 -18.86 -6.67 -7.80
N ASP A 624 -19.05 -7.70 -6.96
CA ASP A 624 -20.35 -8.36 -6.81
C ASP A 624 -21.37 -7.39 -6.20
N LEU A 625 -20.94 -6.64 -5.18
CA LEU A 625 -21.77 -5.60 -4.56
C LEU A 625 -22.07 -4.44 -5.52
N ALA A 626 -21.07 -4.00 -6.29
CA ALA A 626 -21.24 -2.98 -7.31
C ALA A 626 -22.28 -3.38 -8.37
N LEU A 627 -22.30 -4.65 -8.77
CA LEU A 627 -23.30 -5.20 -9.68
C LEU A 627 -24.70 -5.22 -9.04
N SER A 628 -24.83 -5.73 -7.81
CA SER A 628 -26.13 -5.75 -7.11
C SER A 628 -26.72 -4.34 -6.96
N LYS A 629 -25.89 -3.35 -6.60
CA LYS A 629 -26.27 -1.94 -6.54
C LYS A 629 -26.80 -1.43 -7.89
N ARG A 630 -26.08 -1.74 -8.98
CA ARG A 630 -26.48 -1.34 -10.33
C ARG A 630 -27.82 -1.98 -10.74
N LEU A 631 -28.01 -3.26 -10.46
CA LEU A 631 -29.26 -3.97 -10.77
C LEU A 631 -30.45 -3.39 -10.01
N VAL A 632 -30.29 -3.00 -8.75
CA VAL A 632 -31.36 -2.33 -7.99
C VAL A 632 -31.70 -0.96 -8.60
N TRP A 633 -30.71 -0.17 -9.01
CA TRP A 633 -30.99 1.07 -9.75
C TRP A 633 -31.72 0.80 -11.07
N ASP A 634 -31.31 -0.22 -11.83
CA ASP A 634 -31.99 -0.57 -13.09
C ASP A 634 -33.45 -1.00 -12.83
N LEU A 635 -33.73 -1.75 -11.76
CA LEU A 635 -35.09 -2.09 -11.36
C LEU A 635 -35.92 -0.85 -11.00
N LEU A 636 -35.36 0.09 -10.23
CA LEU A 636 -36.01 1.36 -9.89
C LEU A 636 -36.33 2.18 -11.15
N ILE A 637 -35.41 2.18 -12.12
CA ILE A 637 -35.58 2.88 -13.40
C ILE A 637 -36.65 2.22 -14.26
N LEU A 638 -36.68 0.89 -14.32
CA LEU A 638 -37.71 0.13 -15.03
C LEU A 638 -39.10 0.35 -14.42
N GLN A 639 -39.19 0.38 -13.08
CA GLN A 639 -40.44 0.57 -12.34
C GLN A 639 -40.87 2.04 -12.22
N ARG A 640 -40.02 2.99 -12.62
CA ARG A 640 -40.26 4.44 -12.52
C ARG A 640 -40.56 4.89 -11.09
N ARG A 641 -39.87 4.32 -10.11
CA ARG A 641 -40.04 4.65 -8.70
C ARG A 641 -39.00 5.68 -8.28
N ALA A 642 -39.45 6.73 -7.59
CA ALA A 642 -38.53 7.66 -6.96
C ALA A 642 -37.76 6.94 -5.84
N ALA A 643 -36.47 7.25 -5.70
CA ALA A 643 -35.61 6.62 -4.69
C ALA A 643 -34.44 7.52 -4.30
N GLY A 644 -34.13 7.57 -3.00
CA GLY A 644 -32.89 8.12 -2.50
C GLY A 644 -31.84 7.02 -2.33
N TRP A 645 -30.59 7.32 -2.67
CA TRP A 645 -29.46 6.48 -2.29
C TRP A 645 -28.43 7.32 -1.53
N ILE A 646 -27.90 6.77 -0.44
CA ILE A 646 -27.00 7.47 0.47
C ILE A 646 -25.74 6.65 0.59
N SER A 647 -24.65 7.14 0.03
CA SER A 647 -23.32 6.52 0.14
C SER A 647 -22.60 7.12 1.35
N ASN A 648 -22.27 6.30 2.33
CA ASN A 648 -21.62 6.73 3.56
C ASN A 648 -20.25 6.09 3.78
N ASP A 649 -19.35 6.89 4.35
CA ASP A 649 -18.03 6.49 4.84
C ASP A 649 -18.07 6.54 6.37
N ALA A 650 -18.01 5.38 7.01
CA ALA A 650 -17.95 5.29 8.46
C ALA A 650 -16.53 5.58 8.97
N LYS A 651 -16.40 6.51 9.93
CA LYS A 651 -15.14 6.84 10.58
C LYS A 651 -14.94 6.02 11.85
N SER A 652 -13.70 5.57 12.05
CA SER A 652 -13.20 4.76 13.19
C SER A 652 -13.55 3.28 13.20
N CYS A 653 -13.93 2.73 12.06
CA CYS A 653 -14.07 1.28 11.97
C CYS A 653 -12.71 0.59 12.14
N PHE A 654 -11.66 0.93 11.39
CA PHE A 654 -10.35 0.27 11.51
C PHE A 654 -9.20 1.08 10.89
N ASP A 655 -8.54 2.03 11.57
CA ASP A 655 -7.44 2.77 10.93
C ASP A 655 -6.09 2.90 11.67
N ARG A 656 -5.06 2.49 10.90
CA ARG A 656 -3.58 2.58 10.92
C ARG A 656 -2.78 2.20 12.16
N PHE A 657 -2.10 1.06 12.05
CA PHE A 657 -0.80 0.81 12.69
C PHE A 657 0.30 0.54 11.65
N GLY A 658 1.42 1.25 11.80
CA GLY A 658 2.70 0.89 11.18
C GLY A 658 3.53 0.05 12.16
N ASP A 659 4.54 -0.67 11.64
CA ASP A 659 5.54 -1.32 12.50
C ASP A 659 6.30 -0.23 13.27
N SER A 660 6.14 -0.18 14.60
CA SER A 660 6.77 0.76 15.53
C SER A 660 7.42 -0.03 16.67
N ASP A 661 8.58 0.43 17.16
CA ASP A 661 9.21 -0.11 18.36
C ASP A 661 8.56 0.45 19.65
N ARG A 662 7.78 1.53 19.53
CA ARG A 662 6.94 2.08 20.61
C ARG A 662 5.51 1.54 20.53
N SER A 663 4.96 1.14 21.67
CA SER A 663 3.54 0.80 21.82
C SER A 663 2.74 2.02 22.26
N PHE A 664 1.58 2.27 21.64
CA PHE A 664 0.59 3.20 22.17
C PHE A 664 -0.08 2.59 23.40
N GLN A 665 -0.09 3.32 24.51
CA GLN A 665 -0.87 2.99 25.71
C GLN A 665 -1.98 4.03 25.87
N PRO A 666 -3.15 3.65 26.42
CA PRO A 666 -4.22 4.58 26.65
C PRO A 666 -3.74 5.78 27.50
N PRO A 667 -4.08 7.02 27.11
CA PRO A 667 -3.72 8.22 27.88
C PRO A 667 -4.54 8.36 29.17
N SER A 668 -5.61 7.57 29.37
CA SER A 668 -6.44 7.58 30.57
C SER A 668 -7.00 6.20 30.93
N ALA A 669 -7.59 6.07 32.12
CA ALA A 669 -8.24 4.84 32.59
C ALA A 669 -9.60 4.53 31.91
N ILE A 670 -10.04 5.37 30.97
CA ILE A 670 -11.32 5.23 30.26
C ILE A 670 -11.15 4.25 29.10
N HIS A 671 -12.13 3.36 28.91
CA HIS A 671 -12.10 2.34 27.85
C HIS A 671 -12.14 2.96 26.45
N PHE A 672 -11.38 2.38 25.52
CA PHE A 672 -11.45 2.71 24.10
C PHE A 672 -12.57 1.93 23.40
N GLN A 673 -13.24 2.57 22.44
CA GLN A 673 -14.13 1.91 21.49
C GLN A 673 -13.37 1.49 20.22
N ALA A 674 -13.85 0.44 19.54
CA ALA A 674 -13.29 -0.22 18.35
C ALA A 674 -12.26 -1.35 18.58
N CYS A 675 -12.22 -2.30 17.65
CA CYS A 675 -11.38 -3.51 17.77
C CYS A 675 -9.92 -3.32 17.32
N GLY A 676 -9.58 -2.15 16.77
CA GLY A 676 -8.24 -1.81 16.27
C GLY A 676 -7.89 -2.43 14.91
N GLN A 677 -7.22 -1.66 14.04
CA GLN A 677 -6.81 -2.16 12.72
C GLN A 677 -5.77 -3.28 12.85
N GLY A 678 -5.93 -4.32 12.04
CA GLY A 678 -5.03 -5.47 12.06
C GLY A 678 -5.42 -6.53 13.08
N ASN A 679 -6.47 -6.32 13.90
CA ASN A 679 -7.07 -7.36 14.73
C ASN A 679 -7.73 -8.45 13.88
N GLY A 680 -7.41 -9.71 14.19
CA GLY A 680 -7.88 -10.89 13.46
C GLY A 680 -9.37 -11.16 13.57
N ALA A 681 -10.02 -10.62 14.60
CA ALA A 681 -11.46 -10.70 14.83
C ALA A 681 -12.19 -9.41 14.39
N GLY A 682 -11.46 -8.36 13.99
CA GLY A 682 -12.06 -7.07 13.59
C GLY A 682 -13.13 -7.21 12.49
N PRO A 683 -12.83 -7.87 11.36
CA PRO A 683 -13.83 -7.99 10.30
C PRO A 683 -15.08 -8.80 10.70
N PRO A 684 -14.97 -9.96 11.38
CA PRO A 684 -16.15 -10.65 11.94
C PRO A 684 -16.96 -9.80 12.92
N ILE A 685 -16.32 -9.02 13.80
CA ILE A 685 -17.04 -8.14 14.73
C ILE A 685 -17.83 -7.07 13.97
N TRP A 686 -17.24 -6.48 12.93
CA TRP A 686 -17.94 -5.52 12.09
C TRP A 686 -19.15 -6.14 11.38
N ILE A 687 -19.02 -7.37 10.87
CA ILE A 687 -20.14 -8.08 10.26
C ILE A 687 -21.26 -8.25 11.29
N SER A 688 -20.98 -8.71 12.51
CA SER A 688 -21.98 -8.81 13.57
C SER A 688 -22.70 -7.48 13.85
N VAL A 689 -21.97 -6.37 13.92
CA VAL A 689 -22.55 -5.04 14.14
C VAL A 689 -23.42 -4.60 12.95
N SER A 690 -22.87 -4.67 11.73
CA SER A 690 -23.57 -4.26 10.52
C SER A 690 -24.81 -5.11 10.21
N SER A 691 -24.82 -6.40 10.58
CA SER A 691 -25.99 -7.26 10.45
C SER A 691 -27.15 -6.74 11.30
N VAL A 692 -26.88 -6.30 12.53
CA VAL A 692 -27.90 -5.70 13.42
C VAL A 692 -28.39 -4.37 12.85
N LEU A 693 -27.49 -3.54 12.29
CA LEU A 693 -27.89 -2.29 11.64
C LEU A 693 -28.80 -2.51 10.43
N ILE A 694 -28.50 -3.52 9.59
CA ILE A 694 -29.36 -3.86 8.44
C ILE A 694 -30.72 -4.37 8.92
N ALA A 695 -30.76 -5.26 9.92
CA ALA A 695 -32.01 -5.76 10.48
C ALA A 695 -32.85 -4.64 11.12
N MET A 696 -32.21 -3.65 11.74
CA MET A 696 -32.88 -2.46 12.27
C MET A 696 -33.52 -1.62 11.17
N MET A 697 -32.86 -1.43 10.02
CA MET A 697 -33.44 -0.72 8.87
C MET A 697 -34.63 -1.47 8.30
N GLU A 698 -34.51 -2.80 8.15
CA GLU A 698 -35.56 -3.68 7.66
C GLU A 698 -36.80 -3.66 8.56
N ALA A 699 -36.62 -3.76 9.88
CA ALA A 699 -37.74 -3.74 10.83
C ALA A 699 -38.49 -2.41 10.85
N MET A 700 -37.85 -1.31 10.46
CA MET A 700 -38.47 0.00 10.33
C MET A 700 -39.10 0.23 8.94
N GLY A 701 -38.99 -0.76 8.04
CA GLY A 701 -39.59 -0.71 6.71
C GLY A 701 -38.83 0.13 5.69
N TYR A 702 -37.59 0.52 5.98
CA TYR A 702 -36.77 1.28 5.03
C TYR A 702 -36.07 0.35 4.05
N GLY A 703 -36.01 0.77 2.78
CA GLY A 703 -35.35 -0.01 1.75
C GLY A 703 -36.02 0.06 0.38
N PHE A 704 -35.66 -0.93 -0.44
CA PHE A 704 -36.30 -1.26 -1.69
C PHE A 704 -36.91 -2.66 -1.59
N GLU A 705 -38.14 -2.81 -2.06
CA GLU A 705 -38.79 -4.10 -2.25
C GLU A 705 -39.47 -4.15 -3.62
N CYS A 706 -39.38 -5.28 -4.32
CA CYS A 706 -40.18 -5.52 -5.51
C CYS A 706 -40.39 -7.01 -5.79
N LEU A 707 -41.45 -7.37 -6.49
CA LEU A 707 -41.64 -8.72 -6.99
C LEU A 707 -40.91 -8.90 -8.32
N SER A 708 -40.14 -9.97 -8.45
CA SER A 708 -39.46 -10.33 -9.69
C SER A 708 -40.48 -10.72 -10.76
N ALA A 709 -40.33 -10.19 -11.97
CA ALA A 709 -41.31 -10.38 -13.04
C ALA A 709 -41.37 -11.83 -13.58
N LEU A 710 -40.32 -12.63 -13.38
CA LEU A 710 -40.23 -13.99 -13.94
C LEU A 710 -40.70 -15.07 -12.96
N GLU A 711 -40.35 -14.95 -11.67
CA GLU A 711 -40.59 -16.00 -10.67
C GLU A 711 -41.49 -15.54 -9.53
N SER A 712 -41.97 -14.28 -9.56
CA SER A 712 -42.77 -13.66 -8.49
C SER A 712 -42.09 -13.72 -7.12
N GLN A 713 -40.76 -13.70 -7.10
CA GLN A 713 -39.98 -13.69 -5.86
C GLN A 713 -39.85 -12.26 -5.35
N LEU A 714 -40.02 -12.07 -4.04
CA LEU A 714 -39.76 -10.79 -3.40
C LEU A 714 -38.25 -10.53 -3.34
N VAL A 715 -37.81 -9.46 -4.00
CA VAL A 715 -36.45 -8.93 -3.96
C VAL A 715 -36.45 -7.75 -3.01
N THR A 716 -35.67 -7.83 -1.93
CA THR A 716 -35.48 -6.74 -0.98
C THR A 716 -34.03 -6.26 -0.98
N ALA A 717 -33.84 -4.95 -0.78
CA ALA A 717 -32.51 -4.35 -0.65
C ALA A 717 -32.60 -3.10 0.24
N GLN A 718 -32.13 -3.22 1.48
CA GLN A 718 -32.08 -2.10 2.44
C GLN A 718 -30.75 -1.35 2.32
N CYS A 719 -29.64 -2.09 2.46
CA CYS A 719 -28.30 -1.54 2.42
C CYS A 719 -27.32 -2.45 1.68
N PHE A 720 -26.33 -1.85 1.02
CA PHE A 720 -25.20 -2.51 0.41
C PHE A 720 -23.93 -2.18 1.18
N CYS A 721 -23.41 -3.14 1.94
CA CYS A 721 -22.27 -2.94 2.83
C CYS A 721 -21.03 -3.69 2.33
N PHE A 722 -19.90 -3.00 2.21
CA PHE A 722 -18.58 -3.60 2.04
C PHE A 722 -17.61 -3.02 3.06
N VAL A 723 -17.57 -3.64 4.24
CA VAL A 723 -16.81 -3.11 5.38
C VAL A 723 -17.35 -1.71 5.73
N ASP A 724 -16.53 -0.68 5.67
CA ASP A 724 -16.81 0.71 6.05
C ASP A 724 -17.62 1.48 5.01
N ASP A 725 -17.58 1.05 3.74
CA ASP A 725 -18.39 1.62 2.67
C ASP A 725 -19.80 1.01 2.72
N THR A 726 -20.82 1.83 2.99
CA THR A 726 -22.23 1.40 2.93
C THR A 726 -23.08 2.35 2.08
N ASP A 727 -23.90 1.77 1.20
CA ASP A 727 -24.98 2.48 0.52
C ASP A 727 -26.32 2.10 1.12
N VAL A 728 -27.05 3.09 1.67
CA VAL A 728 -28.43 2.94 2.15
C VAL A 728 -29.38 3.35 1.04
N ILE A 729 -30.46 2.60 0.84
CA ILE A 729 -31.47 2.87 -0.19
C ILE A 729 -32.82 3.06 0.45
N GLU A 730 -33.60 4.02 -0.06
CA GLU A 730 -34.99 4.20 0.30
C GLU A 730 -35.80 4.50 -0.97
N ALA A 731 -36.80 3.67 -1.26
CA ALA A 731 -37.56 3.72 -2.51
C ALA A 731 -39.06 3.82 -2.27
N GLY A 732 -39.73 4.69 -3.02
CA GLY A 732 -41.17 4.91 -2.89
C GLY A 732 -41.93 3.67 -3.37
N ASN A 733 -43.01 3.29 -2.70
CA ASN A 733 -43.74 2.03 -3.01
C ASN A 733 -44.49 2.03 -4.35
N THR A 734 -44.69 3.20 -4.96
CA THR A 734 -45.43 3.34 -6.22
C THR A 734 -44.74 4.33 -7.16
N VAL A 735 -45.08 4.26 -8.44
CA VAL A 735 -44.69 5.24 -9.48
C VAL A 735 -45.22 6.66 -9.21
N HIS A 736 -46.21 6.80 -8.34
CA HIS A 736 -46.84 8.08 -8.02
C HIS A 736 -46.14 8.84 -6.89
N HIS A 737 -45.21 8.20 -6.18
CA HIS A 737 -44.35 8.89 -5.22
C HIS A 737 -43.32 9.72 -5.99
N SER A 738 -43.47 11.04 -5.95
CA SER A 738 -42.51 11.99 -6.50
C SER A 738 -41.23 12.03 -5.67
N GLY A 739 -40.15 12.53 -6.26
CA GLY A 739 -38.91 12.78 -5.54
C GLY A 739 -39.07 13.73 -4.36
N GLU A 740 -39.97 14.72 -4.43
CA GLU A 740 -40.29 15.60 -3.30
C GLU A 740 -40.95 14.83 -2.14
N ALA A 741 -41.90 13.93 -2.46
CA ALA A 741 -42.65 13.18 -1.46
C ALA A 741 -41.74 12.19 -0.69
N ILE A 742 -40.72 11.62 -1.35
CA ILE A 742 -39.83 10.65 -0.70
C ILE A 742 -38.70 11.30 0.12
N CYS A 743 -38.38 12.58 -0.09
CA CYS A 743 -37.29 13.26 0.63
C CYS A 743 -37.37 13.12 2.15
N ALA A 744 -38.58 13.19 2.73
CA ALA A 744 -38.79 13.01 4.16
C ALA A 744 -38.44 11.58 4.63
N SER A 745 -38.81 10.56 3.85
CA SER A 745 -38.45 9.16 4.14
C SER A 745 -36.94 8.93 4.01
N VAL A 746 -36.32 9.49 2.95
CA VAL A 746 -34.86 9.42 2.74
C VAL A 746 -34.11 10.07 3.92
N GLN A 747 -34.58 11.22 4.42
CA GLN A 747 -34.03 11.87 5.61
C GLN A 747 -34.18 10.98 6.86
N ALA A 748 -35.34 10.35 7.05
CA ALA A 748 -35.59 9.47 8.19
C ALA A 748 -34.68 8.23 8.15
N ALA A 749 -34.54 7.59 6.98
CA ALA A 749 -33.64 6.46 6.75
C ALA A 749 -32.16 6.84 7.00
N ALA A 750 -31.72 8.00 6.49
CA ALA A 750 -30.37 8.52 6.74
C ALA A 750 -30.10 8.75 8.23
N THR A 751 -31.08 9.34 8.92
CA THR A 751 -30.99 9.67 10.35
C THR A 751 -30.94 8.41 11.20
N LEU A 752 -31.77 7.40 10.89
CA LEU A 752 -31.77 6.12 11.59
C LEU A 752 -30.45 5.38 11.40
N TRP A 753 -29.93 5.31 10.17
CA TRP A 753 -28.63 4.68 9.90
C TRP A 753 -27.49 5.41 10.63
N ALA A 754 -27.44 6.74 10.55
CA ALA A 754 -26.45 7.54 11.25
C ALA A 754 -26.52 7.36 12.77
N GLY A 755 -27.73 7.36 13.34
CA GLY A 755 -27.97 7.09 14.76
C GLY A 755 -27.54 5.68 15.17
N GLY A 756 -27.82 4.67 14.35
CA GLY A 756 -27.36 3.30 14.58
C GLY A 756 -25.83 3.18 14.59
N ILE A 757 -25.14 3.82 13.64
CA ILE A 757 -23.67 3.87 13.62
C ILE A 757 -23.15 4.56 14.90
N ARG A 758 -23.79 5.64 15.36
CA ARG A 758 -23.45 6.29 16.65
C ARG A 758 -23.66 5.36 17.84
N ALA A 759 -24.75 4.59 17.87
CA ALA A 759 -25.03 3.59 18.90
C ALA A 759 -23.95 2.50 18.99
N THR A 760 -23.18 2.27 17.92
CA THR A 760 -22.04 1.33 17.91
C THR A 760 -20.71 1.95 18.35
N GLY A 761 -20.70 3.26 18.65
CA GLY A 761 -19.48 4.03 18.91
C GLY A 761 -18.78 4.55 17.65
N GLY A 762 -19.44 4.51 16.50
CA GLY A 762 -18.95 5.05 15.24
C GLY A 762 -19.52 6.43 14.93
N ALA A 763 -19.13 7.00 13.79
CA ALA A 763 -19.75 8.20 13.23
C ALA A 763 -19.60 8.20 11.71
N ILE A 764 -20.51 8.86 10.99
CA ILE A 764 -20.37 9.06 9.55
C ILE A 764 -19.44 10.25 9.30
N ASN A 765 -18.66 10.17 8.21
CA ASN A 765 -17.82 11.25 7.72
C ASN A 765 -18.53 12.04 6.61
N PRO A 766 -19.09 13.24 6.88
CA PRO A 766 -19.88 13.99 5.91
C PRO A 766 -19.08 14.42 4.68
N GLU A 767 -17.79 14.72 4.83
CA GLU A 767 -16.92 15.16 3.72
C GLU A 767 -16.75 14.10 2.61
N LYS A 768 -16.82 12.82 3.00
CA LYS A 768 -16.68 11.69 2.08
C LYS A 768 -17.99 11.01 1.75
N SER A 769 -19.05 11.35 2.46
CA SER A 769 -20.39 10.81 2.25
C SER A 769 -21.17 11.70 1.29
N PHE A 770 -22.03 11.09 0.50
CA PHE A 770 -22.83 11.80 -0.50
C PHE A 770 -24.13 11.05 -0.75
N TRP A 771 -25.09 11.72 -1.37
CA TRP A 771 -26.37 11.10 -1.68
C TRP A 771 -26.85 11.53 -3.07
N GLY A 772 -27.83 10.82 -3.59
CA GLY A 772 -28.53 11.24 -4.80
C GLY A 772 -29.99 10.81 -4.79
N LEU A 773 -30.74 11.36 -5.74
CA LEU A 773 -32.17 11.16 -5.87
C LEU A 773 -32.51 10.74 -7.30
N ILE A 774 -33.17 9.60 -7.43
CA ILE A 774 -33.76 9.10 -8.68
C ILE A 774 -35.20 9.62 -8.71
N ASP A 775 -35.55 10.34 -9.77
CA ASP A 775 -36.93 10.72 -10.05
C ASP A 775 -37.14 10.99 -11.54
N PHE A 776 -38.40 10.91 -11.98
CA PHE A 776 -38.77 10.93 -13.40
C PHE A 776 -39.87 11.97 -13.67
N ASP A 777 -39.79 12.60 -14.84
CA ASP A 777 -40.85 13.44 -15.40
C ASP A 777 -41.28 12.88 -16.77
N TRP A 778 -42.58 12.96 -17.05
CA TRP A 778 -43.14 12.53 -18.32
C TRP A 778 -43.15 13.69 -19.31
N ASP A 779 -42.28 13.62 -20.32
CA ASP A 779 -42.32 14.59 -21.40
C ASP A 779 -43.42 14.21 -22.41
N SER A 780 -44.57 14.82 -22.25
CA SER A 780 -45.74 14.66 -23.12
C SER A 780 -45.47 15.02 -24.58
N ARG A 781 -44.47 15.86 -24.88
CA ARG A 781 -44.13 16.25 -26.25
C ARG A 781 -43.30 15.19 -26.97
N THR A 782 -42.42 14.51 -26.24
CA THR A 782 -41.57 13.44 -26.81
C THR A 782 -42.10 12.04 -26.56
N GLY A 783 -43.12 11.89 -25.71
CA GLY A 783 -43.67 10.61 -25.28
C GLY A 783 -42.66 9.76 -24.52
N LYS A 784 -41.72 10.40 -23.82
CA LYS A 784 -40.61 9.72 -23.13
C LYS A 784 -40.45 10.23 -21.70
N TRP A 785 -40.13 9.31 -20.80
CA TRP A 785 -39.68 9.64 -19.45
C TRP A 785 -38.28 10.26 -19.49
N LYS A 786 -38.09 11.33 -18.71
CA LYS A 786 -36.80 11.99 -18.50
C LYS A 786 -36.47 11.99 -17.02
N PHE A 787 -35.19 11.86 -16.68
CA PHE A 787 -34.76 12.06 -15.30
C PHE A 787 -34.89 13.53 -14.92
N ARG A 788 -35.35 13.78 -13.71
CA ARG A 788 -35.35 15.12 -13.13
C ARG A 788 -34.03 15.32 -12.37
N GLY A 789 -33.25 16.33 -12.76
CA GLY A 789 -31.98 16.68 -12.10
C GLY A 789 -32.17 17.47 -10.81
N LYS A 790 -31.07 17.81 -10.10
CA LYS A 790 -31.14 18.47 -8.78
C LYS A 790 -31.89 19.81 -8.77
N GLN A 791 -31.83 20.57 -9.87
CA GLN A 791 -32.53 21.86 -10.00
C GLN A 791 -34.04 21.68 -10.15
N ALA A 792 -34.48 20.52 -10.64
CA ALA A 792 -35.88 20.24 -10.96
C ALA A 792 -36.62 19.52 -9.83
N VAL A 793 -35.92 18.76 -8.96
CA VAL A 793 -36.53 18.02 -7.84
C VAL A 793 -35.95 18.47 -6.52
N ALA A 794 -36.81 19.01 -5.66
CA ALA A 794 -36.45 19.44 -4.31
C ALA A 794 -35.09 20.21 -4.28
N PRO A 795 -34.95 21.33 -5.01
CA PRO A 795 -33.67 22.03 -5.13
C PRO A 795 -33.15 22.58 -3.80
N ASP A 796 -34.05 22.93 -2.89
CA ASP A 796 -33.75 23.48 -1.56
C ASP A 796 -33.61 22.41 -0.47
N PHE A 797 -33.79 21.12 -0.82
CA PHE A 797 -33.67 20.03 0.14
C PHE A 797 -32.21 19.61 0.31
N GLU A 798 -31.72 19.77 1.54
CA GLU A 798 -30.43 19.28 1.97
C GLU A 798 -30.60 18.09 2.92
N LEU A 799 -30.05 16.93 2.53
CA LEU A 799 -30.01 15.77 3.40
C LEU A 799 -29.00 16.00 4.52
N GLN A 800 -29.46 15.97 5.76
CA GLN A 800 -28.67 16.33 6.93
C GLN A 800 -28.40 15.11 7.81
N ILE A 801 -27.19 14.98 8.34
CA ILE A 801 -26.85 13.91 9.29
C ILE A 801 -26.04 14.47 10.46
N GLN A 802 -26.06 13.80 11.60
CA GLN A 802 -25.15 14.14 12.69
C GLN A 802 -23.72 13.70 12.34
N GLY A 803 -22.84 14.68 12.17
CA GLY A 803 -21.43 14.48 11.88
C GLY A 803 -20.61 14.10 13.12
N LEU A 804 -19.29 14.16 12.95
CA LEU A 804 -18.30 13.80 13.97
C LEU A 804 -18.31 14.74 15.18
N SER A 805 -18.68 15.99 14.94
CA SER A 805 -18.81 17.01 15.97
C SER A 805 -20.16 16.99 16.66
N GLY A 806 -21.01 15.97 16.44
CA GLY A 806 -22.40 15.97 16.91
C GLY A 806 -23.28 17.06 16.27
N ALA A 807 -22.70 17.98 15.51
CA ALA A 807 -23.43 18.97 14.73
C ALA A 807 -24.12 18.31 13.54
N THR A 808 -25.24 18.90 13.14
CA THR A 808 -25.94 18.54 11.93
C THR A 808 -25.20 19.10 10.72
N GLU A 809 -24.76 18.23 9.82
CA GLU A 809 -24.00 18.56 8.62
C GLU A 809 -24.73 18.07 7.37
N SER A 810 -24.77 18.89 6.31
CA SER A 810 -25.43 18.56 5.05
C SER A 810 -24.53 17.69 4.16
N LEU A 811 -25.11 16.64 3.57
CA LEU A 811 -24.43 15.77 2.61
C LEU A 811 -24.49 16.33 1.19
N ARG A 812 -23.38 16.20 0.47
CA ARG A 812 -23.29 16.59 -0.94
C ARG A 812 -24.24 15.76 -1.80
N ARG A 813 -25.15 16.42 -2.52
CA ARG A 813 -26.07 15.80 -3.49
C ARG A 813 -25.41 15.67 -4.87
N LEU A 814 -25.48 14.47 -5.46
CA LEU A 814 -25.02 14.19 -6.82
C LEU A 814 -26.15 14.29 -7.84
N GLU A 815 -25.82 14.60 -9.09
CA GLU A 815 -26.74 14.43 -10.22
C GLU A 815 -26.91 12.93 -10.57
N PRO A 816 -28.04 12.54 -11.20
CA PRO A 816 -28.23 11.15 -11.64
C PRO A 816 -27.17 10.61 -12.60
N ASP A 817 -26.45 11.47 -13.32
CA ASP A 817 -25.37 11.12 -14.25
C ASP A 817 -23.96 11.37 -13.71
N ASP A 818 -23.85 11.95 -12.51
CA ASP A 818 -22.58 12.08 -11.81
C ASP A 818 -22.13 10.71 -11.30
N SER A 819 -20.93 10.31 -11.70
CA SER A 819 -20.31 9.08 -11.22
C SER A 819 -19.26 9.41 -10.17
N GLU A 820 -19.31 8.68 -9.06
CA GLU A 820 -18.30 8.71 -8.01
C GLU A 820 -17.62 7.34 -7.88
N ARG A 821 -16.38 7.35 -7.42
CA ARG A 821 -15.59 6.12 -7.30
C ARG A 821 -15.94 5.39 -6.01
N THR A 822 -16.88 4.46 -6.08
CA THR A 822 -17.21 3.54 -4.98
C THR A 822 -16.65 2.15 -5.27
N LEU A 823 -16.00 1.51 -4.29
CA LEU A 823 -15.50 0.13 -4.42
C LEU A 823 -14.52 -0.10 -5.60
N GLY A 824 -13.87 0.96 -6.06
CA GLY A 824 -12.91 0.92 -7.16
C GLY A 824 -13.51 1.13 -8.56
N VAL A 825 -14.83 1.25 -8.70
CA VAL A 825 -15.56 1.44 -9.96
C VAL A 825 -16.29 2.80 -9.94
N MET A 826 -16.43 3.44 -11.10
CA MET A 826 -17.27 4.65 -11.25
C MET A 826 -18.71 4.21 -11.51
N LEU A 827 -19.65 4.59 -10.66
CA LEU A 827 -21.06 4.19 -10.79
C LEU A 827 -21.98 5.42 -10.74
N ALA A 828 -23.02 5.40 -11.57
CA ALA A 828 -24.12 6.36 -11.58
C ALA A 828 -25.43 5.65 -11.98
N PRO A 829 -26.61 6.12 -11.54
CA PRO A 829 -27.89 5.60 -12.01
C PRO A 829 -28.13 5.82 -13.51
N LEU A 830 -27.75 6.97 -14.06
CA LEU A 830 -27.83 7.26 -15.49
C LEU A 830 -26.46 7.04 -16.14
N GLU A 831 -26.33 6.01 -16.98
CA GLU A 831 -25.10 5.78 -17.73
C GLU A 831 -24.96 6.74 -18.93
N ASN A 832 -23.94 7.60 -18.88
CA ASN A 832 -23.34 8.11 -20.11
C ASN A 832 -22.35 7.06 -20.62
N LEU A 833 -22.76 6.25 -21.61
CA LEU A 833 -21.98 5.19 -22.28
C LEU A 833 -20.57 5.62 -22.78
N ASN A 834 -20.24 6.92 -22.76
CA ASN A 834 -18.99 7.49 -23.23
C ASN A 834 -17.84 7.54 -22.20
N ARG A 835 -18.03 7.14 -20.92
CA ARG A 835 -17.01 7.35 -19.86
C ARG A 835 -16.34 6.09 -19.27
N PHE A 836 -16.66 4.88 -19.73
CA PHE A 836 -15.98 3.67 -19.24
C PHE A 836 -14.58 3.50 -19.87
N LEU A 837 -13.57 4.10 -19.24
CA LEU A 837 -12.18 3.63 -19.32
C LEU A 837 -11.92 2.72 -18.11
N ILE A 838 -12.21 1.43 -18.26
CA ILE A 838 -11.64 0.40 -17.40
C ILE A 838 -10.12 0.44 -17.62
N ARG A 839 -9.37 1.08 -16.71
CA ARG A 839 -7.91 0.92 -16.66
C ARG A 839 -7.61 -0.49 -16.16
N GLY A 840 -7.36 -1.40 -17.10
CA GLY A 840 -6.80 -2.73 -16.85
C GLY A 840 -5.35 -2.71 -16.39
#